data_AF-A0A842P9P9-F1
#
_entry.id   AF-A0A842P9P9-F1
#
_cell.length_a   1.000
_cell.length_b   1.000
_cell.length_c   1.000
_cell.angle_alpha   90.00
_cell.angle_beta   90.00
_cell.angle_gamma   90.00
#
_symmetry.space_group_name_H-M   'P 1'
#
loop_
_entity.id
_entity.type
_entity.pdbx_description
1 polymer ?
#
loop_
_entity_poly.entity_id
_entity_poly.type
_entity_poly.pdbx_seq_one_letter_code
_entity_poly.pdbx_strand_id
1 'polypeptide(L)'
;MVKTLPALLILVLTGLSGAFSHTLSQTDTEFWFVAPEVWAGHGDFPILLRFATFDEAAVITVEQPANPNFPTQTLNVDANSIYSLDLTTWLSQIENKPANSILNFGFHITSNSPITAYYEVNRYNNPDIFTLKGSNALGLDFIVPFQMFLNNGYTQSTSSFDIVATEDGTVVTITPQKPIIGHPANVTFSITLNEGQTWSGRATSVSADQHPSGTTVTSNKPIAITMSDDSVNGTPYGGCADIMGDQIVPVNLLGTEYIAIKGNLNGPDKVFIVTTEPGTTVSVNGNLETTLPAASSMYTHTLTEPSAYYTTNHPVYVLHLTGFGCEIGGALLPPIVCTGSQEVAFVRSTSEFIGLKILVPSGGEGDFTFNGNTTNIMADDFSNVPGTEGLWKFANITATSFVPTLQASRLTNSTANFHLGIINGGASSGTRYGYFSNYAVQFQVEISSNYESLCVASDWSILPDQTIGDGLWVWELPNGTFSTGGLLELYDMNESESGWYILGGNANGCVVQPDSIQLEVIAPTDLAFDIPDIICSNGDPIEIEVNVTGPGLWSASCGTCIDEDLGIFNPSMITDGSFEITYESMGACEETLSEYIVVIETPSPWFNSPITECEGEGTVQLIAELPLGVWNANCASCITEDGLFNTESAGTGNWDITYSLSGNCPATYAGIFEVTDNISSAFSAVETLCLNDEVYTFIPSIPGGNWSSECSNCMSGSNFSPSLAGTGDQMVTYSITGQCGTETSLPITVLALPDASFTYTPSSGCIPLFIELTSLTTSTVSMCQWGLVNATGVTQWEEDCEDAFMFIEEPGCYDLIHQVIAENGCSNSNLVETAVCVNTPPSSEFMYSPVHASIFDPFMTSWAIDSIPSNQFEWTIDGISFGSSNRCQLQMPDIPSNPFVLCLEVAVEYDCSTFTCNTITLSEGLTAYAPNAFTPDQDGINDAWRVVCGRDVQSIEVRVFDRWGNIVFETNEIDHWWLGNVQNGSHYATDGIYHWDAVLRDGEFGVQHLQGHVTLIR
;
A
#
# COMPACT_ATOMS: atom_id res chain seq x y z
N MET A 1 16.65 20.59 59.86
CA MET A 1 15.39 20.87 60.56
C MET A 1 14.60 21.84 59.67
N VAL A 2 13.54 21.34 59.01
CA VAL A 2 12.42 22.09 58.36
C VAL A 2 12.79 22.88 57.08
N LYS A 3 12.13 22.80 55.90
CA LYS A 3 10.98 22.06 55.28
C LYS A 3 11.09 22.38 53.75
N THR A 4 11.17 21.42 52.83
CA THR A 4 10.10 20.82 51.98
C THR A 4 9.04 21.77 51.40
N LEU A 5 9.05 21.94 50.07
CA LEU A 5 8.02 21.51 49.08
C LEU A 5 8.40 22.01 47.66
N PRO A 6 8.43 21.16 46.61
CA PRO A 6 8.15 21.59 45.24
C PRO A 6 6.71 21.21 44.84
N ALA A 7 6.10 22.06 44.03
CA ALA A 7 4.76 21.94 43.51
C ALA A 7 4.69 20.85 42.43
N LEU A 8 3.69 19.98 42.58
CA LEU A 8 3.27 18.98 41.61
C LEU A 8 2.49 19.71 40.49
N LEU A 9 3.05 19.81 39.29
CA LEU A 9 2.33 20.23 38.09
C LEU A 9 1.94 18.97 37.32
N ILE A 10 0.69 18.56 37.49
CA ILE A 10 0.07 17.48 36.70
C ILE A 10 -0.27 18.08 35.34
N LEU A 11 0.49 17.71 34.31
CA LEU A 11 0.12 17.93 32.92
C LEU A 11 -0.78 16.75 32.50
N VAL A 12 -2.09 16.98 32.48
CA VAL A 12 -3.05 16.04 31.90
C VAL A 12 -2.93 16.16 30.38
N LEU A 13 -2.13 15.31 29.75
CA LEU A 13 -2.28 15.01 28.33
C LEU A 13 -3.52 14.11 28.20
N THR A 14 -4.64 14.67 27.76
CA THR A 14 -5.72 13.87 27.18
C THR A 14 -5.25 13.43 25.80
N GLY A 15 -4.63 12.25 25.72
CA GLY A 15 -4.47 11.54 24.46
C GLY A 15 -5.86 11.15 23.95
N LEU A 16 -6.29 11.77 22.86
CA LEU A 16 -7.29 11.15 21.99
C LEU A 16 -6.58 10.04 21.24
N SER A 17 -6.59 8.84 21.82
CA SER A 17 -6.35 7.61 21.07
C SER A 17 -7.49 7.47 20.07
N GLY A 18 -7.23 7.78 18.80
CA GLY A 18 -8.05 7.26 17.71
C GLY A 18 -7.92 5.74 17.77
N ALA A 19 -9.03 5.06 18.03
CA ALA A 19 -9.11 3.62 17.90
C ALA A 19 -8.95 3.30 16.41
N PHE A 20 -7.79 2.76 16.03
CA PHE A 20 -7.65 2.10 14.74
C PHE A 20 -8.54 0.84 14.78
N SER A 21 -9.41 0.72 13.78
CA SER A 21 -10.37 -0.38 13.67
C SER A 21 -9.65 -1.71 13.50
N HIS A 22 -9.93 -2.64 14.41
CA HIS A 22 -9.48 -4.03 14.32
C HIS A 22 -10.08 -4.72 13.08
N THR A 23 -9.26 -5.37 12.27
CA THR A 23 -9.70 -6.30 11.23
C THR A 23 -10.19 -7.60 11.89
N LEU A 24 -11.50 -7.68 12.12
CA LEU A 24 -12.20 -8.84 12.69
C LEU A 24 -12.97 -9.56 11.58
N SER A 25 -12.30 -10.38 10.77
CA SER A 25 -12.88 -10.81 9.48
C SER A 25 -14.18 -11.63 9.56
N GLN A 26 -14.93 -11.60 8.45
CA GLN A 26 -16.41 -11.55 8.31
C GLN A 26 -17.05 -10.20 8.65
N THR A 27 -16.36 -9.36 9.42
CA THR A 27 -16.49 -7.91 9.38
C THR A 27 -15.32 -7.36 8.59
N ASP A 28 -15.58 -6.65 7.50
CA ASP A 28 -14.54 -6.20 6.58
C ASP A 28 -14.96 -4.89 5.89
N THR A 29 -14.01 -4.24 5.23
CA THR A 29 -14.22 -3.09 4.37
C THR A 29 -14.28 -3.47 2.89
N GLU A 30 -13.89 -4.70 2.53
CA GLU A 30 -13.84 -5.16 1.14
C GLU A 30 -14.37 -6.60 0.99
N PHE A 31 -15.20 -6.84 -0.04
CA PHE A 31 -15.73 -8.16 -0.36
C PHE A 31 -15.75 -8.40 -1.87
N TRP A 32 -15.25 -9.56 -2.28
CA TRP A 32 -15.40 -10.10 -3.63
C TRP A 32 -16.40 -11.23 -3.63
N PHE A 33 -17.37 -11.18 -4.56
CA PHE A 33 -18.46 -12.14 -4.61
C PHE A 33 -18.98 -12.32 -6.04
N VAL A 34 -19.60 -13.46 -6.31
CA VAL A 34 -20.37 -13.68 -7.55
C VAL A 34 -21.63 -14.44 -7.20
N ALA A 35 -22.77 -13.96 -7.72
CA ALA A 35 -24.06 -14.58 -7.47
C ALA A 35 -24.18 -15.91 -8.24
N PRO A 36 -24.56 -17.01 -7.57
CA PRO A 36 -24.78 -18.28 -8.26
C PRO A 36 -26.02 -18.20 -9.16
N GLU A 37 -26.04 -19.02 -10.21
CA GLU A 37 -27.25 -19.21 -11.02
C GLU A 37 -28.26 -20.08 -10.24
N VAL A 38 -29.44 -19.51 -9.94
CA VAL A 38 -30.53 -20.21 -9.28
C VAL A 38 -31.62 -20.50 -10.30
N TRP A 39 -32.24 -21.69 -10.24
CA TRP A 39 -33.23 -22.04 -11.23
C TRP A 39 -34.54 -21.25 -11.02
N ALA A 40 -34.80 -20.31 -11.94
CA ALA A 40 -36.02 -19.49 -11.99
C ALA A 40 -37.33 -20.26 -11.83
N GLY A 41 -37.38 -21.54 -12.26
CA GLY A 41 -38.58 -22.37 -12.16
C GLY A 41 -38.97 -22.74 -10.72
N HIS A 42 -38.01 -22.76 -9.79
CA HIS A 42 -38.24 -23.00 -8.37
C HIS A 42 -38.22 -21.69 -7.56
N GLY A 43 -37.55 -20.67 -8.07
CA GLY A 43 -37.69 -19.27 -7.66
C GLY A 43 -36.36 -18.67 -7.23
N ASP A 44 -35.92 -17.69 -8.01
CA ASP A 44 -34.66 -16.94 -7.93
C ASP A 44 -34.91 -15.45 -7.62
N PHE A 45 -36.13 -15.06 -7.22
CA PHE A 45 -36.54 -13.67 -7.01
C PHE A 45 -37.45 -13.53 -5.79
N PRO A 46 -37.25 -12.52 -4.91
CA PRO A 46 -36.20 -11.48 -4.93
C PRO A 46 -34.81 -11.93 -4.49
N ILE A 47 -33.79 -11.16 -4.90
CA ILE A 47 -32.38 -11.35 -4.54
C ILE A 47 -31.88 -10.11 -3.82
N LEU A 48 -31.27 -10.28 -2.65
CA LEU A 48 -30.84 -9.17 -1.81
C LEU A 48 -29.35 -9.29 -1.47
N LEU A 49 -28.66 -8.14 -1.40
CA LEU A 49 -27.47 -7.97 -0.57
C LEU A 49 -27.87 -7.31 0.74
N ARG A 50 -27.38 -7.86 1.84
CA ARG A 50 -27.68 -7.41 3.20
C ARG A 50 -26.41 -6.90 3.84
N PHE A 51 -26.49 -5.69 4.39
CA PHE A 51 -25.38 -5.04 5.07
C PHE A 51 -25.76 -4.70 6.50
N ALA A 52 -24.79 -4.75 7.41
CA ALA A 52 -24.90 -4.22 8.76
C ALA A 52 -23.61 -3.50 9.16
N THR A 53 -23.77 -2.34 9.80
CA THR A 53 -22.68 -1.51 10.33
C THR A 53 -22.52 -1.72 11.83
N PHE A 54 -21.42 -1.22 12.41
CA PHE A 54 -21.09 -1.34 13.83
C PHE A 54 -21.20 0.01 14.52
N ASP A 55 -20.25 0.41 15.35
CA ASP A 55 -20.24 1.70 16.04
C ASP A 55 -20.02 2.90 15.11
N GLU A 56 -19.44 2.67 13.95
CA GLU A 56 -19.27 3.66 12.88
C GLU A 56 -20.32 3.53 11.77
N ALA A 57 -20.67 4.67 11.16
CA ALA A 57 -21.48 4.70 9.94
C ALA A 57 -20.62 4.33 8.73
N ALA A 58 -21.22 3.73 7.70
CA ALA A 58 -20.50 3.28 6.52
C ALA A 58 -21.11 3.83 5.22
N VAL A 59 -20.23 4.17 4.28
CA VAL A 59 -20.55 4.39 2.86
C VAL A 59 -20.09 3.15 2.12
N ILE A 60 -21.04 2.38 1.59
CA ILE A 60 -20.81 1.11 0.91
C ILE A 60 -20.98 1.30 -0.59
N THR A 61 -20.00 0.90 -1.38
CA THR A 61 -20.07 0.87 -2.84
C THR A 61 -20.20 -0.58 -3.31
N VAL A 62 -21.18 -0.87 -4.17
CA VAL A 62 -21.38 -2.18 -4.82
C VAL A 62 -21.28 -2.00 -6.32
N GLU A 63 -20.31 -2.66 -6.95
CA GLU A 63 -20.05 -2.54 -8.38
C GLU A 63 -19.68 -3.88 -9.02
N GLN A 64 -19.63 -3.92 -10.37
CA GLN A 64 -19.07 -5.03 -11.12
C GLN A 64 -17.91 -4.53 -12.01
N PRO A 65 -16.64 -4.69 -11.62
CA PRO A 65 -15.51 -4.08 -12.32
C PRO A 65 -15.44 -4.47 -13.81
N ALA A 66 -15.78 -5.73 -14.14
CA ALA A 66 -15.75 -6.22 -15.52
C ALA A 66 -17.02 -5.88 -16.33
N ASN A 67 -18.11 -5.42 -15.70
CA ASN A 67 -19.40 -5.16 -16.36
C ASN A 67 -19.90 -3.73 -16.13
N PRO A 68 -19.55 -2.79 -17.03
CA PRO A 68 -19.98 -1.39 -16.92
C PRO A 68 -21.50 -1.18 -17.11
N ASN A 69 -22.27 -2.21 -17.48
CA ASN A 69 -23.74 -2.09 -17.59
C ASN A 69 -24.46 -2.28 -16.26
N PHE A 70 -23.80 -2.87 -15.26
CA PHE A 70 -24.32 -2.91 -13.91
C PHE A 70 -24.13 -1.53 -13.27
N PRO A 71 -25.19 -0.87 -12.78
CA PRO A 71 -25.03 0.43 -12.17
C PRO A 71 -24.37 0.30 -10.80
N THR A 72 -23.24 0.98 -10.60
CA THR A 72 -22.63 1.11 -9.27
C THR A 72 -23.65 1.67 -8.27
N GLN A 73 -23.79 1.01 -7.12
CA GLN A 73 -24.66 1.42 -6.03
C GLN A 73 -23.81 2.00 -4.91
N THR A 74 -24.10 3.22 -4.47
CA THR A 74 -23.48 3.83 -3.29
C THR A 74 -24.53 3.98 -2.21
N LEU A 75 -24.30 3.33 -1.06
CA LEU A 75 -25.26 3.17 0.02
C LEU A 75 -24.72 3.86 1.26
N ASN A 76 -25.45 4.83 1.80
CA ASN A 76 -25.15 5.44 3.09
C ASN A 76 -25.89 4.66 4.18
N VAL A 77 -25.14 4.03 5.10
CA VAL A 77 -25.69 3.22 6.18
C VAL A 77 -25.24 3.80 7.52
N ASP A 78 -26.19 4.30 8.32
CA ASP A 78 -25.90 4.86 9.64
C ASP A 78 -25.19 3.86 10.55
N ALA A 79 -24.50 4.36 11.58
CA ALA A 79 -23.95 3.52 12.64
C ALA A 79 -25.04 2.66 13.29
N ASN A 80 -24.68 1.43 13.64
CA ASN A 80 -25.53 0.42 14.26
C ASN A 80 -26.79 0.06 13.46
N SER A 81 -26.74 0.25 12.14
CA SER A 81 -27.88 0.11 11.25
C SER A 81 -27.71 -1.05 10.27
N ILE A 82 -28.75 -1.29 9.48
CA ILE A 82 -28.76 -2.30 8.42
C ILE A 82 -29.26 -1.68 7.13
N TYR A 83 -28.81 -2.25 6.00
CA TYR A 83 -29.31 -1.89 4.68
C TYR A 83 -29.58 -3.15 3.87
N SER A 84 -30.63 -3.13 3.05
CA SER A 84 -30.99 -4.23 2.16
C SER A 84 -31.09 -3.70 0.73
N LEU A 85 -30.08 -4.03 -0.08
CA LEU A 85 -30.04 -3.70 -1.48
C LEU A 85 -30.77 -4.79 -2.27
N ASP A 86 -31.88 -4.43 -2.93
CA ASP A 86 -32.61 -5.34 -3.81
C ASP A 86 -31.96 -5.38 -5.19
N LEU A 87 -31.39 -6.53 -5.54
CA LEU A 87 -30.68 -6.75 -6.80
C LEU A 87 -31.57 -7.31 -7.91
N THR A 88 -32.84 -7.57 -7.61
CA THR A 88 -33.80 -8.22 -8.53
C THR A 88 -33.79 -7.63 -9.94
N THR A 89 -33.75 -6.31 -10.05
CA THR A 89 -33.87 -5.62 -11.35
C THR A 89 -32.70 -5.90 -12.28
N TRP A 90 -31.57 -6.37 -11.73
CA TRP A 90 -30.35 -6.69 -12.47
C TRP A 90 -30.09 -8.19 -12.56
N LEU A 91 -31.06 -9.05 -12.26
CA LEU A 91 -30.91 -10.51 -12.25
C LEU A 91 -30.14 -11.07 -13.47
N SER A 92 -30.48 -10.60 -14.68
CA SER A 92 -29.83 -11.03 -15.93
C SER A 92 -28.38 -10.57 -16.11
N GLN A 93 -27.87 -9.75 -15.21
CA GLN A 93 -26.52 -9.16 -15.22
C GLN A 93 -25.66 -9.60 -14.01
N ILE A 94 -26.21 -10.42 -13.11
CA ILE A 94 -25.55 -10.78 -11.85
C ILE A 94 -25.39 -12.29 -11.69
N GLU A 95 -26.34 -13.09 -12.19
CA GLU A 95 -26.25 -14.55 -12.09
C GLU A 95 -25.18 -15.10 -13.02
N ASN A 96 -24.33 -16.00 -12.51
CA ASN A 96 -23.19 -16.57 -13.21
C ASN A 96 -23.59 -17.63 -14.27
N LYS A 97 -24.41 -17.23 -15.25
CA LYS A 97 -24.88 -18.04 -16.37
C LYS A 97 -24.53 -17.44 -17.75
N PRO A 98 -24.22 -18.28 -18.76
CA PRO A 98 -24.15 -19.74 -18.73
C PRO A 98 -22.86 -20.29 -18.09
N ALA A 99 -22.92 -21.51 -17.56
CA ALA A 99 -21.76 -22.20 -17.00
C ALA A 99 -20.65 -22.47 -18.04
N ASN A 100 -19.43 -22.72 -17.55
CA ASN A 100 -18.24 -22.94 -18.38
C ASN A 100 -17.99 -21.82 -19.42
N SER A 101 -18.21 -20.57 -19.01
CA SER A 101 -17.94 -19.36 -19.80
C SER A 101 -17.27 -18.33 -18.90
N ILE A 102 -16.39 -17.51 -19.49
CA ILE A 102 -15.89 -16.31 -18.80
C ILE A 102 -17.00 -15.27 -18.88
N LEU A 103 -17.42 -14.78 -17.72
CA LEU A 103 -18.47 -13.77 -17.56
C LEU A 103 -17.91 -12.58 -16.79
N ASN A 104 -18.65 -11.49 -16.73
CA ASN A 104 -18.20 -10.22 -16.15
C ASN A 104 -19.00 -9.85 -14.90
N PHE A 105 -19.54 -10.84 -14.19
CA PHE A 105 -20.57 -10.61 -13.17
C PHE A 105 -20.04 -10.60 -11.73
N GLY A 106 -18.72 -10.45 -11.57
CA GLY A 106 -18.08 -10.39 -10.26
C GLY A 106 -18.39 -9.08 -9.57
N PHE A 107 -18.94 -9.17 -8.37
CA PHE A 107 -19.14 -8.03 -7.50
C PHE A 107 -17.85 -7.68 -6.76
N HIS A 108 -17.56 -6.39 -6.73
CA HIS A 108 -16.63 -5.76 -5.81
C HIS A 108 -17.44 -4.86 -4.88
N ILE A 109 -17.35 -5.10 -3.58
CA ILE A 109 -18.06 -4.36 -2.55
C ILE A 109 -17.02 -3.70 -1.65
N THR A 110 -16.99 -2.38 -1.61
CA THR A 110 -16.08 -1.61 -0.75
C THR A 110 -16.87 -0.78 0.26
N SER A 111 -16.25 -0.49 1.40
CA SER A 111 -16.84 0.29 2.48
C SER A 111 -15.76 1.09 3.19
N ASN A 112 -16.05 2.34 3.56
CA ASN A 112 -15.13 3.18 4.32
C ASN A 112 -15.08 2.86 5.83
N SER A 113 -15.87 1.90 6.29
CA SER A 113 -15.90 1.41 7.67
C SER A 113 -16.28 -0.06 7.71
N PRO A 114 -15.88 -0.82 8.73
CA PRO A 114 -16.13 -2.26 8.76
C PRO A 114 -17.63 -2.59 8.76
N ILE A 115 -18.02 -3.54 7.92
CA ILE A 115 -19.41 -4.01 7.76
C ILE A 115 -19.46 -5.53 7.74
N THR A 116 -20.62 -6.11 8.02
CA THR A 116 -20.93 -7.48 7.59
C THR A 116 -21.76 -7.46 6.32
N ALA A 117 -21.49 -8.37 5.39
CA ALA A 117 -22.26 -8.53 4.16
C ALA A 117 -22.70 -9.98 3.96
N TYR A 118 -23.92 -10.19 3.45
CA TYR A 118 -24.35 -11.50 2.96
C TYR A 118 -25.33 -11.37 1.80
N TYR A 119 -25.26 -12.34 0.89
CA TYR A 119 -26.18 -12.46 -0.23
C TYR A 119 -27.35 -13.37 0.15
N GLU A 120 -28.55 -13.04 -0.30
CA GLU A 120 -29.77 -13.76 0.05
C GLU A 120 -30.63 -14.02 -1.18
N VAL A 121 -30.93 -15.30 -1.43
CA VAL A 121 -32.05 -15.68 -2.28
C VAL A 121 -33.29 -15.58 -1.41
N ASN A 122 -34.08 -14.52 -1.55
CA ASN A 122 -35.17 -14.20 -0.63
C ASN A 122 -36.54 -14.68 -1.15
N ARG A 123 -36.59 -15.94 -1.62
CA ARG A 123 -37.81 -16.57 -2.13
C ARG A 123 -38.56 -17.33 -1.03
N TYR A 124 -39.89 -17.37 -1.08
CA TYR A 124 -40.71 -18.10 -0.10
C TYR A 124 -40.48 -19.63 -0.05
N ASN A 125 -39.93 -20.27 -1.08
CA ASN A 125 -39.87 -21.74 -1.16
C ASN A 125 -38.53 -22.27 -1.70
N ASN A 126 -37.54 -21.39 -1.81
CA ASN A 126 -36.18 -21.73 -2.20
C ASN A 126 -35.18 -20.71 -1.62
N PRO A 127 -35.31 -20.22 -0.36
CA PRO A 127 -34.38 -19.23 0.15
C PRO A 127 -33.14 -19.87 0.76
N ASP A 128 -32.00 -19.19 0.66
CA ASP A 128 -30.89 -19.36 1.60
C ASP A 128 -30.05 -18.06 1.67
N ILE A 129 -29.09 -18.02 2.60
CA ILE A 129 -28.12 -16.94 2.77
C ILE A 129 -26.69 -17.45 2.51
N PHE A 130 -25.88 -16.60 1.90
CA PHE A 130 -24.48 -16.86 1.59
C PHE A 130 -23.67 -15.81 2.35
N THR A 131 -23.00 -16.22 3.43
CA THR A 131 -22.30 -15.27 4.29
C THR A 131 -20.98 -14.89 3.63
N LEU A 132 -20.82 -13.59 3.30
CA LEU A 132 -19.58 -13.13 2.70
C LEU A 132 -18.51 -13.02 3.78
N LYS A 133 -17.29 -13.42 3.44
CA LYS A 133 -16.19 -13.60 4.41
C LYS A 133 -15.08 -12.56 4.22
N GLY A 134 -15.30 -11.57 3.34
CA GLY A 134 -14.36 -10.48 3.07
C GLY A 134 -13.01 -11.02 2.61
N SER A 135 -11.94 -10.46 3.16
CA SER A 135 -10.56 -10.94 3.02
C SER A 135 -10.38 -12.43 3.30
N ASN A 136 -11.13 -13.05 4.23
CA ASN A 136 -11.03 -14.50 4.49
C ASN A 136 -11.52 -15.36 3.31
N ALA A 137 -12.29 -14.81 2.38
CA ALA A 137 -12.72 -15.56 1.19
C ALA A 137 -11.62 -15.61 0.12
N LEU A 138 -10.64 -14.70 0.19
CA LEU A 138 -9.60 -14.55 -0.80
C LEU A 138 -8.45 -15.52 -0.55
N GLY A 139 -8.04 -16.23 -1.58
CA GLY A 139 -6.86 -17.08 -1.48
C GLY A 139 -6.47 -17.72 -2.80
N LEU A 140 -5.49 -18.63 -2.70
CA LEU A 140 -4.85 -19.24 -3.87
C LEU A 140 -5.15 -20.73 -4.04
N ASP A 141 -5.63 -21.40 -2.99
CA ASP A 141 -5.85 -22.85 -2.95
C ASP A 141 -7.14 -23.20 -2.22
N PHE A 142 -8.01 -23.95 -2.89
CA PHE A 142 -9.34 -24.33 -2.42
C PHE A 142 -9.67 -25.78 -2.76
N ILE A 143 -10.44 -26.41 -1.88
CA ILE A 143 -11.13 -27.68 -2.17
C ILE A 143 -12.61 -27.46 -1.95
N VAL A 144 -13.42 -27.57 -3.01
CA VAL A 144 -14.84 -27.22 -2.93
C VAL A 144 -15.63 -28.30 -2.17
N PRO A 145 -16.26 -28.01 -1.03
CA PRO A 145 -17.15 -28.93 -0.33
C PRO A 145 -18.56 -28.92 -0.92
N PHE A 146 -19.22 -30.07 -1.01
CA PHE A 146 -20.67 -30.15 -1.24
C PHE A 146 -21.31 -31.20 -0.33
N GLN A 147 -22.61 -31.07 -0.11
CA GLN A 147 -23.39 -32.18 0.43
C GLN A 147 -23.49 -33.28 -0.63
N MET A 148 -23.37 -34.54 -0.22
CA MET A 148 -23.48 -35.71 -1.10
C MET A 148 -24.57 -36.69 -0.65
N PHE A 149 -25.58 -36.17 0.07
CA PHE A 149 -26.62 -36.98 0.70
C PHE A 149 -27.98 -36.88 -0.01
N LEU A 150 -28.38 -35.68 -0.41
CA LEU A 150 -29.65 -35.36 -1.07
C LEU A 150 -29.43 -35.03 -2.55
N ASN A 151 -30.40 -35.36 -3.39
CA ASN A 151 -30.37 -35.01 -4.81
C ASN A 151 -30.93 -33.59 -5.02
N ASN A 152 -30.66 -32.99 -6.17
CA ASN A 152 -31.44 -31.85 -6.64
C ASN A 152 -32.80 -32.33 -7.18
N GLY A 153 -33.86 -31.58 -6.87
CA GLY A 153 -35.22 -31.91 -7.28
C GLY A 153 -35.50 -31.71 -8.77
N TYR A 154 -34.69 -30.91 -9.47
CA TYR A 154 -34.90 -30.52 -10.86
C TYR A 154 -33.63 -30.63 -11.70
N THR A 155 -33.77 -31.03 -12.96
CA THR A 155 -32.63 -31.21 -13.90
C THR A 155 -31.85 -29.95 -14.21
N GLN A 156 -32.41 -28.77 -13.93
CA GLN A 156 -31.83 -27.46 -14.17
C GLN A 156 -31.12 -26.88 -12.95
N SER A 157 -31.35 -27.45 -11.76
CA SER A 157 -30.91 -26.90 -10.47
C SER A 157 -29.69 -27.65 -9.92
N THR A 158 -28.77 -28.09 -10.79
CA THR A 158 -27.57 -28.82 -10.35
C THR A 158 -26.61 -27.94 -9.57
N SER A 159 -25.85 -28.52 -8.64
CA SER A 159 -24.82 -27.82 -7.85
C SER A 159 -23.78 -27.10 -8.71
N SER A 160 -23.31 -25.94 -8.27
CA SER A 160 -22.21 -25.18 -8.88
C SER A 160 -21.27 -24.55 -7.87
N PHE A 161 -20.03 -24.34 -8.28
CA PHE A 161 -19.12 -23.43 -7.62
C PHE A 161 -18.74 -22.31 -8.58
N ASP A 162 -18.70 -21.10 -8.06
CA ASP A 162 -18.65 -19.86 -8.82
C ASP A 162 -17.43 -19.07 -8.35
N ILE A 163 -16.54 -18.76 -9.30
CA ILE A 163 -15.23 -18.14 -9.07
C ILE A 163 -15.29 -16.69 -9.53
N VAL A 164 -14.69 -15.78 -8.77
CA VAL A 164 -14.41 -14.39 -9.16
C VAL A 164 -12.92 -14.09 -8.96
N ALA A 165 -12.30 -13.41 -9.94
CA ALA A 165 -10.91 -12.95 -9.86
C ALA A 165 -10.84 -11.50 -9.36
N THR A 166 -9.87 -11.22 -8.49
CA THR A 166 -9.64 -9.87 -7.93
C THR A 166 -8.63 -9.05 -8.73
N GLU A 167 -7.95 -9.66 -9.70
CA GLU A 167 -6.87 -9.03 -10.45
C GLU A 167 -6.82 -9.51 -11.91
N ASP A 168 -6.27 -8.66 -12.77
CA ASP A 168 -5.99 -8.99 -14.17
C ASP A 168 -4.98 -10.13 -14.34
N GLY A 169 -5.18 -10.95 -15.39
CA GLY A 169 -4.27 -12.05 -15.70
C GLY A 169 -4.26 -13.20 -14.68
N THR A 170 -5.35 -13.36 -13.92
CA THR A 170 -5.53 -14.45 -12.95
C THR A 170 -5.73 -15.78 -13.67
N VAL A 171 -4.77 -16.69 -13.55
CA VAL A 171 -4.80 -18.04 -14.10
C VAL A 171 -5.31 -19.00 -13.03
N VAL A 172 -6.49 -19.57 -13.24
CA VAL A 172 -7.12 -20.53 -12.32
C VAL A 172 -7.01 -21.93 -12.90
N THR A 173 -6.45 -22.87 -12.13
CA THR A 173 -6.29 -24.28 -12.47
C THR A 173 -7.26 -25.14 -11.66
N ILE A 174 -8.10 -25.90 -12.36
CA ILE A 174 -9.26 -26.60 -11.79
C ILE A 174 -9.14 -28.10 -12.10
N THR A 175 -9.33 -28.95 -11.08
CA THR A 175 -9.43 -30.41 -11.25
C THR A 175 -10.75 -30.91 -10.66
N PRO A 176 -11.80 -31.09 -11.47
CA PRO A 176 -13.12 -31.53 -10.99
C PRO A 176 -13.07 -32.98 -10.48
N GLN A 177 -13.60 -33.27 -9.28
CA GLN A 177 -13.71 -34.66 -8.80
C GLN A 177 -14.91 -35.40 -9.42
N LYS A 178 -15.91 -34.64 -9.87
CA LYS A 178 -17.09 -35.13 -10.61
C LYS A 178 -17.24 -34.38 -11.92
N PRO A 179 -17.92 -34.95 -12.93
CA PRO A 179 -18.07 -34.28 -14.22
C PRO A 179 -18.90 -33.00 -14.09
N ILE A 180 -18.32 -31.89 -14.54
CA ILE A 180 -18.97 -30.58 -14.64
C ILE A 180 -19.21 -30.24 -16.12
N ILE A 181 -20.07 -29.25 -16.39
CA ILE A 181 -20.40 -28.85 -17.76
C ILE A 181 -19.10 -28.46 -18.50
N GLY A 182 -18.85 -29.12 -19.62
CA GLY A 182 -17.66 -28.89 -20.45
C GLY A 182 -16.41 -29.67 -20.05
N HIS A 183 -16.33 -30.23 -18.83
CA HIS A 183 -15.10 -30.86 -18.31
C HIS A 183 -15.36 -32.20 -17.61
N PRO A 184 -14.65 -33.28 -18.02
CA PRO A 184 -14.78 -34.59 -17.37
C PRO A 184 -14.14 -34.60 -15.97
N ALA A 185 -14.57 -35.54 -15.12
CA ALA A 185 -13.95 -35.76 -13.81
C ALA A 185 -12.47 -36.15 -13.93
N ASN A 186 -11.67 -35.70 -12.96
CA ASN A 186 -10.24 -35.98 -12.78
C ASN A 186 -9.35 -35.53 -13.95
N VAL A 187 -9.80 -34.55 -14.74
CA VAL A 187 -9.00 -33.93 -15.81
C VAL A 187 -8.80 -32.46 -15.47
N THR A 188 -7.54 -32.10 -15.24
CA THR A 188 -7.15 -30.73 -14.94
C THR A 188 -7.22 -29.85 -16.19
N PHE A 189 -7.71 -28.63 -16.02
CA PHE A 189 -7.69 -27.57 -17.02
C PHE A 189 -7.43 -26.22 -16.35
N SER A 190 -7.13 -25.20 -17.16
CA SER A 190 -6.97 -23.84 -16.67
C SER A 190 -7.82 -22.85 -17.46
N ILE A 191 -8.23 -21.78 -16.78
CA ILE A 191 -8.89 -20.61 -17.34
C ILE A 191 -8.08 -19.37 -16.95
N THR A 192 -8.18 -18.30 -17.75
CA THR A 192 -7.59 -17.00 -17.42
C THR A 192 -8.72 -16.00 -17.27
N LEU A 193 -8.74 -15.30 -16.15
CA LEU A 193 -9.72 -14.30 -15.77
C LEU A 193 -9.02 -12.96 -15.57
N ASN A 194 -9.67 -11.89 -15.97
CA ASN A 194 -9.31 -10.53 -15.59
C ASN A 194 -10.07 -10.10 -14.32
N GLU A 195 -9.71 -8.96 -13.75
CA GLU A 195 -10.36 -8.42 -12.55
C GLU A 195 -11.88 -8.32 -12.74
N GLY A 196 -12.65 -8.77 -11.75
CA GLY A 196 -14.11 -8.79 -11.78
C GLY A 196 -14.73 -9.83 -12.74
N GLN A 197 -13.92 -10.57 -13.50
CA GLN A 197 -14.41 -11.67 -14.32
C GLN A 197 -14.68 -12.91 -13.48
N THR A 198 -15.66 -13.69 -13.95
CA THR A 198 -16.20 -14.84 -13.24
C THR A 198 -16.24 -16.08 -14.11
N TRP A 199 -16.31 -17.24 -13.46
CA TRP A 199 -16.50 -18.53 -14.12
C TRP A 199 -17.26 -19.51 -13.23
N SER A 200 -18.16 -20.30 -13.80
CA SER A 200 -19.00 -21.27 -13.07
C SER A 200 -18.71 -22.73 -13.44
N GLY A 201 -18.37 -23.53 -12.43
CA GLY A 201 -18.21 -24.98 -12.50
C GLY A 201 -19.48 -25.70 -12.05
N ARG A 202 -20.42 -25.91 -12.98
CA ARG A 202 -21.72 -26.54 -12.69
C ARG A 202 -21.72 -28.04 -12.95
N ALA A 203 -22.27 -28.82 -12.03
CA ALA A 203 -22.39 -30.27 -12.14
C ALA A 203 -23.29 -30.69 -13.31
N THR A 204 -22.96 -31.82 -13.93
CA THR A 204 -23.73 -32.40 -15.05
C THR A 204 -24.93 -33.25 -14.63
N SER A 205 -25.09 -33.50 -13.32
CA SER A 205 -26.08 -34.41 -12.77
C SER A 205 -26.70 -33.83 -11.50
N VAL A 206 -27.96 -34.20 -11.26
CA VAL A 206 -28.72 -33.90 -10.04
C VAL A 206 -28.51 -34.93 -8.91
N SER A 207 -27.78 -36.00 -9.20
CA SER A 207 -27.54 -37.06 -8.22
C SER A 207 -26.55 -36.60 -7.15
N ALA A 208 -26.87 -36.83 -5.89
CA ALA A 208 -26.06 -36.44 -4.73
C ALA A 208 -24.61 -36.94 -4.80
N ASP A 209 -24.40 -38.15 -5.30
CA ASP A 209 -23.07 -38.76 -5.45
C ASP A 209 -22.24 -38.17 -6.61
N GLN A 210 -22.85 -37.28 -7.40
CA GLN A 210 -22.26 -36.57 -8.54
C GLN A 210 -22.07 -35.07 -8.28
N HIS A 211 -22.39 -34.58 -7.09
CA HIS A 211 -22.07 -33.21 -6.70
C HIS A 211 -20.54 -33.02 -6.67
N PRO A 212 -19.98 -31.89 -7.12
CA PRO A 212 -18.56 -31.74 -7.41
C PRO A 212 -17.70 -31.53 -6.16
N SER A 213 -18.06 -32.16 -5.03
CA SER A 213 -17.29 -32.12 -3.80
C SER A 213 -15.88 -32.68 -4.00
N GLY A 214 -14.90 -32.02 -3.41
CA GLY A 214 -13.48 -32.37 -3.50
C GLY A 214 -12.79 -31.79 -4.72
N THR A 215 -13.48 -31.05 -5.60
CA THR A 215 -12.85 -30.35 -6.73
C THR A 215 -11.78 -29.41 -6.21
N THR A 216 -10.55 -29.52 -6.73
CA THR A 216 -9.46 -28.63 -6.37
C THR A 216 -9.42 -27.44 -7.31
N VAL A 217 -9.22 -26.25 -6.75
CA VAL A 217 -9.12 -24.99 -7.47
C VAL A 217 -7.90 -24.24 -6.93
N THR A 218 -6.93 -24.01 -7.80
CA THR A 218 -5.70 -23.27 -7.47
C THR A 218 -5.55 -22.08 -8.40
N SER A 219 -4.86 -21.03 -7.97
CA SER A 219 -4.65 -19.82 -8.77
C SER A 219 -3.30 -19.18 -8.49
N ASN A 220 -2.81 -18.36 -9.43
CA ASN A 220 -1.58 -17.56 -9.26
C ASN A 220 -1.82 -16.21 -8.58
N LYS A 221 -3.08 -15.79 -8.43
CA LYS A 221 -3.52 -14.52 -7.85
C LYS A 221 -4.82 -14.75 -7.06
N PRO A 222 -5.13 -13.93 -6.05
CA PRO A 222 -6.29 -14.17 -5.18
C PRO A 222 -7.62 -14.30 -5.94
N ILE A 223 -8.43 -15.26 -5.53
CA ILE A 223 -9.80 -15.48 -6.00
C ILE A 223 -10.74 -15.70 -4.82
N ALA A 224 -12.03 -15.44 -5.01
CA ALA A 224 -13.08 -15.89 -4.10
C ALA A 224 -13.94 -16.97 -4.77
N ILE A 225 -14.45 -17.92 -3.96
CA ILE A 225 -15.32 -19.01 -4.44
C ILE A 225 -16.61 -19.07 -3.63
N THR A 226 -17.73 -19.11 -4.34
CA THR A 226 -19.07 -19.35 -3.78
C THR A 226 -19.56 -20.73 -4.19
N MET A 227 -20.09 -21.52 -3.27
CA MET A 227 -20.76 -22.79 -3.59
C MET A 227 -22.29 -22.62 -3.57
N SER A 228 -23.01 -23.32 -4.43
CA SER A 228 -24.46 -23.40 -4.40
C SER A 228 -24.98 -24.78 -4.83
N ASP A 229 -26.05 -25.24 -4.19
CA ASP A 229 -26.71 -26.51 -4.46
C ASP A 229 -28.23 -26.27 -4.43
N ASP A 230 -28.86 -26.18 -5.59
CA ASP A 230 -30.20 -25.63 -5.73
C ASP A 230 -31.30 -26.71 -5.69
N SER A 231 -32.42 -26.38 -5.04
CA SER A 231 -33.60 -27.23 -4.94
C SER A 231 -33.28 -28.63 -4.40
N VAL A 232 -32.37 -28.71 -3.43
CA VAL A 232 -31.94 -29.94 -2.77
C VAL A 232 -33.12 -30.51 -2.00
N ASN A 233 -33.49 -31.76 -2.31
CA ASN A 233 -34.63 -32.41 -1.69
C ASN A 233 -34.40 -33.90 -1.40
N GLY A 234 -35.12 -34.41 -0.40
CA GLY A 234 -35.18 -35.86 -0.17
C GLY A 234 -35.49 -36.28 1.26
N THR A 235 -35.42 -37.59 1.48
CA THR A 235 -35.67 -38.21 2.77
C THR A 235 -34.42 -38.11 3.66
N PRO A 236 -34.57 -38.03 5.00
CA PRO A 236 -35.79 -38.24 5.79
C PRO A 236 -36.60 -36.96 6.11
N TYR A 237 -36.23 -35.79 5.59
CA TYR A 237 -36.77 -34.52 6.08
C TYR A 237 -38.19 -34.20 5.58
N GLY A 238 -38.52 -34.60 4.34
CA GLY A 238 -39.84 -34.40 3.76
C GLY A 238 -39.82 -34.38 2.24
N GLY A 239 -40.80 -33.69 1.63
CA GLY A 239 -40.88 -33.48 0.18
C GLY A 239 -40.57 -32.05 -0.25
N CYS A 240 -39.99 -31.26 0.64
CA CYS A 240 -39.65 -29.86 0.40
C CYS A 240 -38.26 -29.77 -0.24
N ALA A 241 -37.99 -28.67 -0.90
CA ALA A 241 -36.77 -28.45 -1.67
C ALA A 241 -36.33 -27.02 -1.39
N ASP A 242 -35.04 -26.81 -1.19
CA ASP A 242 -34.47 -25.48 -0.99
C ASP A 242 -33.09 -25.42 -1.63
N ILE A 243 -32.63 -24.20 -1.92
CA ILE A 243 -31.22 -23.96 -2.21
C ILE A 243 -30.44 -24.06 -0.92
N MET A 244 -29.19 -24.50 -1.03
CA MET A 244 -28.20 -24.28 0.00
C MET A 244 -26.89 -23.81 -0.59
N GLY A 245 -26.14 -22.98 0.13
CA GLY A 245 -24.87 -22.48 -0.35
C GLY A 245 -24.19 -21.55 0.61
N ASP A 246 -22.92 -21.27 0.35
CA ASP A 246 -22.13 -20.36 1.17
C ASP A 246 -20.88 -19.90 0.38
N GLN A 247 -20.24 -18.83 0.83
CA GLN A 247 -18.88 -18.50 0.38
C GLN A 247 -17.87 -19.37 1.13
N ILE A 248 -16.87 -19.93 0.45
CA ILE A 248 -15.83 -20.74 1.11
C ILE A 248 -14.56 -19.93 1.39
N VAL A 249 -13.72 -20.45 2.28
CA VAL A 249 -12.40 -19.90 2.62
C VAL A 249 -11.29 -20.76 2.00
N PRO A 250 -10.08 -20.25 1.75
CA PRO A 250 -8.94 -21.04 1.26
C PRO A 250 -8.43 -22.06 2.28
N VAL A 251 -7.68 -23.04 1.79
CA VAL A 251 -7.19 -24.19 2.57
C VAL A 251 -6.34 -23.79 3.78
N ASN A 252 -5.59 -22.68 3.69
CA ASN A 252 -4.74 -22.17 4.77
C ASN A 252 -5.51 -21.57 5.96
N LEU A 253 -6.82 -21.33 5.84
CA LEU A 253 -7.69 -20.86 6.93
C LEU A 253 -8.48 -21.99 7.61
N LEU A 254 -8.29 -23.24 7.18
CA LEU A 254 -8.96 -24.39 7.77
C LEU A 254 -8.28 -24.80 9.08
N GLY A 255 -9.08 -25.34 10.00
CA GLY A 255 -8.61 -25.88 11.28
C GLY A 255 -8.81 -27.38 11.38
N THR A 256 -8.54 -27.90 12.58
CA THR A 256 -8.69 -29.33 12.91
C THR A 256 -9.81 -29.60 13.91
N GLU A 257 -10.45 -28.56 14.44
CA GLU A 257 -11.45 -28.65 15.50
C GLU A 257 -12.70 -27.88 15.11
N TYR A 258 -13.85 -28.56 15.13
CA TYR A 258 -15.13 -28.00 14.72
C TYR A 258 -16.24 -28.46 15.68
N ILE A 259 -17.26 -27.63 15.88
CA ILE A 259 -18.48 -28.03 16.58
C ILE A 259 -19.68 -27.74 15.69
N ALA A 260 -20.55 -28.74 15.52
CA ALA A 260 -21.86 -28.54 14.90
C ALA A 260 -22.96 -28.57 15.96
N ILE A 261 -23.87 -27.60 15.91
CA ILE A 261 -25.09 -27.58 16.73
C ILE A 261 -26.26 -28.03 15.86
N LYS A 262 -26.97 -29.06 16.31
CA LYS A 262 -28.13 -29.58 15.60
C LYS A 262 -29.24 -28.53 15.52
N GLY A 263 -29.76 -28.31 14.33
CA GLY A 263 -30.94 -27.50 14.06
C GLY A 263 -32.25 -28.23 14.31
N ASN A 264 -33.27 -27.80 13.58
CA ASN A 264 -34.66 -28.11 13.87
C ASN A 264 -35.34 -28.83 12.71
N LEU A 265 -34.59 -29.60 11.93
CA LEU A 265 -35.11 -30.51 10.90
C LEU A 265 -35.96 -31.63 11.52
N ASN A 266 -36.89 -32.17 10.72
CA ASN A 266 -37.69 -33.36 11.04
C ASN A 266 -36.84 -34.63 11.22
N GLY A 267 -35.59 -34.60 10.77
CA GLY A 267 -34.61 -35.68 10.88
C GLY A 267 -33.30 -35.23 11.54
N PRO A 268 -32.28 -36.11 11.55
CA PRO A 268 -30.95 -35.75 12.01
C PRO A 268 -30.18 -34.97 10.95
N ASP A 269 -29.41 -33.98 11.37
CA ASP A 269 -28.59 -33.13 10.49
C ASP A 269 -27.45 -33.94 9.84
N LYS A 270 -26.76 -33.33 8.88
CA LYS A 270 -25.59 -33.93 8.21
C LYS A 270 -24.40 -33.01 8.28
N VAL A 271 -23.26 -33.57 8.65
CA VAL A 271 -21.97 -32.88 8.63
C VAL A 271 -21.05 -33.59 7.65
N PHE A 272 -20.55 -32.85 6.66
CA PHE A 272 -19.67 -33.34 5.60
C PHE A 272 -18.27 -32.80 5.85
N ILE A 273 -17.32 -33.70 6.09
CA ILE A 273 -15.93 -33.38 6.37
C ILE A 273 -15.12 -33.75 5.14
N VAL A 274 -14.57 -32.75 4.44
CA VAL A 274 -13.77 -32.92 3.23
C VAL A 274 -12.29 -32.72 3.57
N THR A 275 -11.46 -33.71 3.22
CA THR A 275 -10.05 -33.74 3.61
C THR A 275 -9.18 -32.93 2.67
N THR A 276 -8.20 -32.22 3.22
CA THR A 276 -7.13 -31.58 2.44
C THR A 276 -5.99 -32.55 2.18
N GLU A 277 -5.75 -33.49 3.10
CA GLU A 277 -4.59 -34.38 3.07
C GLU A 277 -4.97 -35.87 3.19
N PRO A 278 -4.19 -36.78 2.58
CA PRO A 278 -4.32 -38.22 2.80
C PRO A 278 -3.98 -38.61 4.24
N GLY A 279 -4.62 -39.65 4.77
CA GLY A 279 -4.36 -40.11 6.13
C GLY A 279 -5.04 -39.27 7.21
N THR A 280 -6.00 -38.42 6.84
CA THR A 280 -6.78 -37.64 7.79
C THR A 280 -7.67 -38.54 8.65
N THR A 281 -7.42 -38.54 9.96
CA THR A 281 -8.27 -39.17 10.97
C THR A 281 -9.40 -38.23 11.35
N VAL A 282 -10.61 -38.75 11.49
CA VAL A 282 -11.77 -37.99 11.99
C VAL A 282 -12.28 -38.67 13.26
N SER A 283 -12.38 -37.89 14.34
CA SER A 283 -12.98 -38.33 15.59
C SER A 283 -14.19 -37.48 15.94
N VAL A 284 -15.21 -38.11 16.53
CA VAL A 284 -16.44 -37.45 16.99
C VAL A 284 -16.57 -37.64 18.50
N ASN A 285 -16.68 -36.54 19.23
CA ASN A 285 -16.75 -36.50 20.70
C ASN A 285 -15.63 -37.32 21.38
N GLY A 286 -14.41 -37.24 20.84
CA GLY A 286 -13.23 -37.96 21.32
C GLY A 286 -13.09 -39.41 20.84
N ASN A 287 -14.05 -39.96 20.09
CA ASN A 287 -13.97 -41.31 19.54
C ASN A 287 -13.52 -41.29 18.08
N LEU A 288 -12.46 -42.03 17.74
CA LEU A 288 -12.02 -42.19 16.35
C LEU A 288 -13.09 -42.90 15.51
N GLU A 289 -13.62 -42.22 14.50
CA GLU A 289 -14.63 -42.76 13.59
C GLU A 289 -14.01 -43.39 12.35
N THR A 290 -13.04 -42.70 11.74
CA THR A 290 -12.43 -43.16 10.47
C THR A 290 -11.04 -42.57 10.23
N THR A 291 -10.33 -43.15 9.26
CA THR A 291 -9.12 -42.60 8.65
C THR A 291 -9.28 -42.63 7.14
N LEU A 292 -9.28 -41.45 6.53
CA LEU A 292 -9.50 -41.28 5.09
C LEU A 292 -8.17 -41.38 4.33
N PRO A 293 -8.00 -42.30 3.38
CA PRO A 293 -6.70 -42.59 2.77
C PRO A 293 -6.29 -41.62 1.66
N ALA A 294 -7.12 -40.66 1.28
CA ALA A 294 -6.87 -39.74 0.17
C ALA A 294 -7.27 -38.30 0.52
N ALA A 295 -6.59 -37.32 -0.07
CA ALA A 295 -7.04 -35.93 -0.12
C ALA A 295 -8.33 -35.80 -0.94
N SER A 296 -9.07 -34.72 -0.73
CA SER A 296 -10.34 -34.42 -1.40
C SER A 296 -11.41 -35.50 -1.23
N SER A 297 -11.26 -36.36 -0.22
CA SER A 297 -12.24 -37.39 0.13
C SER A 297 -13.13 -36.90 1.27
N MET A 298 -14.25 -37.59 1.49
CA MET A 298 -15.28 -37.12 2.42
C MET A 298 -15.65 -38.18 3.45
N TYR A 299 -15.85 -37.74 4.69
CA TYR A 299 -16.62 -38.44 5.70
C TYR A 299 -17.94 -37.70 5.98
N THR A 300 -19.05 -38.44 6.06
CA THR A 300 -20.37 -37.88 6.37
C THR A 300 -20.85 -38.40 7.71
N HIS A 301 -21.07 -37.50 8.67
CA HIS A 301 -21.65 -37.81 9.97
C HIS A 301 -23.14 -37.49 10.02
N THR A 302 -23.92 -38.33 10.71
CA THR A 302 -25.34 -38.10 10.99
C THR A 302 -25.52 -37.57 12.40
N LEU A 303 -25.77 -36.28 12.53
CA LEU A 303 -25.88 -35.59 13.82
C LEU A 303 -27.30 -35.77 14.40
N THR A 304 -27.43 -36.68 15.35
CA THR A 304 -28.69 -36.94 16.08
C THR A 304 -28.74 -36.22 17.43
N GLU A 305 -27.61 -36.13 18.11
CA GLU A 305 -27.46 -35.42 19.38
C GLU A 305 -27.52 -33.89 19.19
N PRO A 306 -27.82 -33.11 20.25
CA PRO A 306 -27.94 -31.66 20.16
C PRO A 306 -26.70 -30.93 19.62
N SER A 307 -25.51 -31.51 19.80
CA SER A 307 -24.25 -31.02 19.25
C SER A 307 -23.25 -32.15 19.09
N ALA A 308 -22.23 -31.96 18.26
CA ALA A 308 -21.07 -32.85 18.20
C ALA A 308 -19.78 -32.06 17.99
N TYR A 309 -18.72 -32.52 18.64
CA TYR A 309 -17.36 -32.02 18.53
C TYR A 309 -16.55 -32.93 17.59
N TYR A 310 -15.93 -32.34 16.56
CA TYR A 310 -15.14 -33.03 15.56
C TYR A 310 -13.68 -32.63 15.72
N THR A 311 -12.80 -33.62 15.78
CA THR A 311 -11.34 -33.41 15.78
C THR A 311 -10.70 -34.20 14.66
N THR A 312 -9.80 -33.55 13.92
CA THR A 312 -8.98 -34.16 12.88
C THR A 312 -7.49 -33.98 13.18
N ASN A 313 -6.63 -34.72 12.48
CA ASN A 313 -5.17 -34.55 12.57
C ASN A 313 -4.58 -33.68 11.44
N HIS A 314 -5.39 -33.33 10.43
CA HIS A 314 -5.06 -32.40 9.36
C HIS A 314 -6.24 -31.45 9.14
N PRO A 315 -6.01 -30.25 8.58
CA PRO A 315 -7.09 -29.31 8.29
C PRO A 315 -8.18 -29.89 7.39
N VAL A 316 -9.43 -29.49 7.58
CA VAL A 316 -10.57 -30.01 6.81
C VAL A 316 -11.61 -28.92 6.54
N TYR A 317 -12.34 -29.04 5.44
CA TYR A 317 -13.61 -28.30 5.33
C TYR A 317 -14.70 -29.06 6.06
N VAL A 318 -15.59 -28.33 6.75
CA VAL A 318 -16.76 -28.90 7.42
C VAL A 318 -18.03 -28.17 6.97
N LEU A 319 -18.81 -28.81 6.10
CA LEU A 319 -20.10 -28.29 5.64
C LEU A 319 -21.23 -28.88 6.50
N HIS A 320 -22.11 -28.03 7.01
CA HIS A 320 -23.26 -28.44 7.82
C HIS A 320 -24.57 -28.26 7.04
N LEU A 321 -25.32 -29.33 6.88
CA LEU A 321 -26.69 -29.32 6.37
C LEU A 321 -27.65 -29.49 7.54
N THR A 322 -28.46 -28.46 7.74
CA THR A 322 -29.46 -28.35 8.81
C THR A 322 -30.70 -27.63 8.27
N GLY A 323 -31.57 -27.13 9.16
CA GLY A 323 -32.71 -26.32 8.77
C GLY A 323 -33.87 -26.40 9.76
N PHE A 324 -35.11 -26.22 9.26
CA PHE A 324 -36.32 -26.24 10.07
C PHE A 324 -37.45 -27.05 9.38
N GLY A 325 -38.00 -28.03 10.09
CA GLY A 325 -39.03 -28.90 9.51
C GLY A 325 -38.49 -29.74 8.35
N CYS A 326 -39.10 -29.62 7.17
CA CYS A 326 -38.61 -30.29 5.95
C CYS A 326 -37.65 -29.43 5.12
N GLU A 327 -37.49 -28.16 5.47
CA GLU A 327 -36.74 -27.15 4.73
C GLU A 327 -35.29 -27.12 5.17
N ILE A 328 -34.39 -27.25 4.21
CA ILE A 328 -32.96 -27.44 4.42
C ILE A 328 -32.22 -26.15 4.10
N GLY A 329 -31.06 -25.96 4.73
CA GLY A 329 -30.08 -24.94 4.38
C GLY A 329 -28.68 -25.46 4.65
N GLY A 330 -27.67 -24.75 4.16
CA GLY A 330 -26.27 -25.19 4.26
C GLY A 330 -25.31 -24.06 4.54
N ALA A 331 -24.36 -24.29 5.44
CA ALA A 331 -23.32 -23.32 5.75
C ALA A 331 -21.99 -24.01 6.03
N LEU A 332 -20.89 -23.35 5.66
CA LEU A 332 -19.56 -23.77 6.05
C LEU A 332 -19.38 -23.50 7.55
N LEU A 333 -19.00 -24.50 8.34
CA LEU A 333 -18.70 -24.28 9.75
C LEU A 333 -17.33 -23.63 9.91
N PRO A 334 -17.19 -22.62 10.77
CA PRO A 334 -15.88 -22.12 11.17
C PRO A 334 -15.16 -23.18 12.02
N PRO A 335 -13.82 -23.27 11.98
CA PRO A 335 -13.09 -23.93 13.05
C PRO A 335 -13.39 -23.21 14.38
N ILE A 336 -13.10 -23.85 15.51
CA ILE A 336 -13.39 -23.25 16.84
C ILE A 336 -12.14 -22.71 17.54
N VAL A 337 -10.97 -23.09 17.06
CA VAL A 337 -9.70 -22.64 17.62
C VAL A 337 -9.37 -21.30 16.95
N CYS A 338 -9.11 -20.28 17.77
CA CYS A 338 -8.62 -18.96 17.33
C CYS A 338 -9.55 -18.14 16.42
N THR A 339 -10.85 -18.42 16.47
CA THR A 339 -11.86 -17.88 15.56
C THR A 339 -13.10 -17.45 16.34
N GLY A 340 -14.08 -16.88 15.65
CA GLY A 340 -15.26 -16.27 16.27
C GLY A 340 -15.13 -14.76 16.46
N SER A 341 -16.20 -14.15 16.94
CA SER A 341 -16.35 -12.70 17.03
C SER A 341 -16.93 -12.31 18.40
N GLN A 342 -16.58 -11.14 18.93
CA GLN A 342 -17.23 -10.60 20.14
C GLN A 342 -18.55 -9.90 19.84
N GLU A 343 -18.79 -9.60 18.56
CA GLU A 343 -19.97 -8.91 18.09
C GLU A 343 -20.36 -9.44 16.72
N VAL A 344 -21.66 -9.70 16.54
CA VAL A 344 -22.23 -10.14 15.27
C VAL A 344 -23.52 -9.36 15.03
N ALA A 345 -23.62 -8.75 13.85
CA ALA A 345 -24.82 -8.07 13.38
C ALA A 345 -25.48 -8.87 12.24
N PHE A 346 -26.81 -8.92 12.23
CA PHE A 346 -27.58 -9.64 11.22
C PHE A 346 -29.01 -9.10 11.08
N VAL A 347 -29.70 -9.52 10.02
CA VAL A 347 -31.12 -9.21 9.79
C VAL A 347 -31.94 -10.49 9.72
N ARG A 348 -33.09 -10.50 10.40
CA ARG A 348 -34.11 -11.53 10.24
C ARG A 348 -35.01 -11.20 9.06
N SER A 349 -35.00 -12.02 8.02
CA SER A 349 -35.69 -11.74 6.75
C SER A 349 -37.20 -11.88 6.82
N THR A 350 -37.72 -12.89 7.51
CA THR A 350 -39.18 -13.14 7.63
C THR A 350 -39.65 -13.18 9.08
N SER A 351 -40.96 -13.03 9.30
CA SER A 351 -41.56 -13.19 10.62
C SER A 351 -41.68 -14.65 11.07
N GLU A 352 -41.19 -15.59 10.27
CA GLU A 352 -41.20 -17.02 10.57
C GLU A 352 -40.12 -17.38 11.61
N PHE A 353 -39.96 -18.67 11.93
CA PHE A 353 -39.04 -19.10 12.98
C PHE A 353 -37.64 -18.50 12.79
N ILE A 354 -37.03 -18.08 13.90
CA ILE A 354 -35.60 -17.78 13.95
C ILE A 354 -34.96 -18.53 15.12
N GLY A 355 -33.91 -19.28 14.80
CA GLY A 355 -33.11 -20.02 15.76
C GLY A 355 -31.67 -19.51 15.77
N LEU A 356 -31.13 -19.22 16.94
CA LEU A 356 -29.72 -18.87 17.14
C LEU A 356 -28.96 -20.09 17.63
N LYS A 357 -27.86 -20.44 16.95
CA LYS A 357 -26.93 -21.51 17.29
C LYS A 357 -25.64 -20.86 17.81
N ILE A 358 -25.48 -20.79 19.11
CA ILE A 358 -24.38 -20.03 19.73
C ILE A 358 -23.36 -21.02 20.28
N LEU A 359 -22.10 -20.86 19.90
CA LEU A 359 -20.95 -21.54 20.51
C LEU A 359 -20.09 -20.53 21.23
N VAL A 360 -19.69 -20.82 22.45
CA VAL A 360 -18.83 -19.95 23.25
C VAL A 360 -17.92 -20.79 24.14
N PRO A 361 -16.67 -20.36 24.39
CA PRO A 361 -15.84 -20.96 25.44
C PRO A 361 -16.52 -20.87 26.81
N SER A 362 -16.26 -21.88 27.65
CA SER A 362 -16.71 -21.91 29.04
C SER A 362 -16.19 -20.70 29.80
N GLY A 363 -17.07 -19.99 30.51
CA GLY A 363 -16.82 -18.71 31.14
C GLY A 363 -17.48 -17.54 30.42
N GLY A 364 -17.73 -17.64 29.11
CA GLY A 364 -18.39 -16.59 28.32
C GLY A 364 -19.91 -16.69 28.28
N GLU A 365 -20.52 -17.81 28.68
CA GLU A 365 -21.97 -18.04 28.52
C GLU A 365 -22.89 -17.04 29.26
N GLY A 366 -22.35 -16.31 30.24
CA GLY A 366 -23.11 -15.35 31.06
C GLY A 366 -23.08 -13.90 30.56
N ASP A 367 -22.22 -13.58 29.59
CA ASP A 367 -21.84 -12.19 29.27
C ASP A 367 -22.43 -11.70 27.93
N PHE A 368 -23.49 -12.36 27.45
CA PHE A 368 -24.17 -11.98 26.23
C PHE A 368 -25.13 -10.79 26.40
N THR A 369 -25.16 -9.91 25.41
CA THR A 369 -26.25 -8.93 25.27
C THR A 369 -26.83 -8.99 23.86
N PHE A 370 -28.15 -8.86 23.75
CA PHE A 370 -28.84 -8.74 22.46
C PHE A 370 -29.42 -7.32 22.34
N ASN A 371 -28.93 -6.52 21.40
CA ASN A 371 -29.25 -5.09 21.29
C ASN A 371 -29.15 -4.37 22.66
N GLY A 372 -28.10 -4.69 23.44
CA GLY A 372 -27.87 -4.16 24.80
C GLY A 372 -28.71 -4.78 25.92
N ASN A 373 -29.61 -5.73 25.62
CA ASN A 373 -30.43 -6.43 26.63
C ASN A 373 -29.75 -7.73 27.10
N THR A 374 -29.52 -7.83 28.42
CA THR A 374 -28.83 -8.96 29.08
C THR A 374 -29.74 -10.12 29.48
N THR A 375 -31.04 -10.06 29.18
CA THR A 375 -32.04 -11.06 29.65
C THR A 375 -32.53 -12.01 28.56
N ASN A 376 -32.22 -11.72 27.30
CA ASN A 376 -32.67 -12.54 26.16
C ASN A 376 -31.85 -13.81 25.99
N ILE A 377 -30.58 -13.79 26.43
CA ILE A 377 -29.63 -14.91 26.36
C ILE A 377 -28.88 -14.90 27.69
N MET A 378 -29.03 -15.97 28.46
CA MET A 378 -28.48 -16.11 29.80
C MET A 378 -27.65 -17.39 29.91
N ALA A 379 -26.77 -17.48 30.90
CA ALA A 379 -25.92 -18.65 31.12
C ALA A 379 -26.70 -19.98 31.22
N ASP A 380 -27.92 -19.95 31.77
CA ASP A 380 -28.79 -21.13 31.91
C ASP A 380 -29.32 -21.66 30.56
N ASP A 381 -29.20 -20.89 29.47
CA ASP A 381 -29.57 -21.32 28.11
C ASP A 381 -28.51 -22.26 27.48
N PHE A 382 -27.32 -22.35 28.08
CA PHE A 382 -26.18 -23.08 27.53
C PHE A 382 -26.00 -24.47 28.13
N SER A 383 -25.55 -25.40 27.29
CA SER A 383 -25.18 -26.77 27.66
C SER A 383 -23.71 -27.04 27.29
N ASN A 384 -23.07 -27.98 27.98
CA ASN A 384 -21.71 -28.41 27.63
C ASN A 384 -21.71 -29.15 26.29
N VAL A 385 -20.74 -28.84 25.43
CA VAL A 385 -20.52 -29.60 24.19
C VAL A 385 -19.88 -30.96 24.54
N PRO A 386 -20.49 -32.10 24.17
CA PRO A 386 -19.92 -33.41 24.44
C PRO A 386 -18.52 -33.58 23.84
N GLY A 387 -17.63 -34.27 24.55
CA GLY A 387 -16.26 -34.54 24.08
C GLY A 387 -15.26 -33.39 24.26
N THR A 388 -15.69 -32.22 24.73
CA THR A 388 -14.81 -31.05 24.99
C THR A 388 -14.37 -30.92 26.45
N GLU A 389 -14.70 -31.89 27.30
CA GLU A 389 -14.45 -31.86 28.75
C GLU A 389 -15.02 -30.61 29.48
N GLY A 390 -16.01 -29.95 28.87
CA GLY A 390 -16.65 -28.75 29.41
C GLY A 390 -15.95 -27.43 29.05
N LEU A 391 -14.97 -27.47 28.14
CA LEU A 391 -14.29 -26.27 27.64
C LEU A 391 -15.17 -25.43 26.71
N TRP A 392 -16.12 -26.05 26.02
CA TRP A 392 -17.05 -25.37 25.12
C TRP A 392 -18.50 -25.52 25.55
N LYS A 393 -19.25 -24.45 25.35
CA LYS A 393 -20.68 -24.33 25.61
C LYS A 393 -21.42 -24.10 24.31
N PHE A 394 -22.63 -24.64 24.21
CA PHE A 394 -23.51 -24.36 23.09
C PHE A 394 -24.92 -24.01 23.56
N ALA A 395 -25.62 -23.18 22.79
CA ALA A 395 -27.04 -22.90 22.95
C ALA A 395 -27.76 -23.03 21.60
N ASN A 396 -29.00 -23.53 21.65
CA ASN A 396 -29.93 -23.56 20.52
C ASN A 396 -31.21 -22.81 20.94
N ILE A 397 -31.24 -21.51 20.68
CA ILE A 397 -32.24 -20.58 21.20
C ILE A 397 -33.29 -20.30 20.14
N THR A 398 -34.57 -20.45 20.48
CA THR A 398 -35.67 -19.93 19.65
C THR A 398 -35.86 -18.45 19.95
N ALA A 399 -35.48 -17.59 19.01
CA ALA A 399 -35.34 -16.16 19.23
C ALA A 399 -36.48 -15.32 18.61
N THR A 400 -37.54 -15.98 18.14
CA THR A 400 -38.72 -15.39 17.49
C THR A 400 -39.36 -14.24 18.28
N SER A 401 -39.30 -14.28 19.61
CA SER A 401 -39.92 -13.28 20.50
C SER A 401 -39.13 -12.00 20.68
N PHE A 402 -37.82 -11.99 20.40
CA PHE A 402 -36.95 -10.83 20.68
C PHE A 402 -36.09 -10.39 19.50
N VAL A 403 -35.89 -11.22 18.48
CA VAL A 403 -35.21 -10.80 17.24
C VAL A 403 -36.23 -10.19 16.28
N PRO A 404 -36.19 -8.87 16.03
CA PRO A 404 -37.16 -8.21 15.15
C PRO A 404 -36.96 -8.59 13.68
N THR A 405 -38.05 -8.62 12.91
CA THR A 405 -38.02 -8.85 11.46
C THR A 405 -37.68 -7.55 10.73
N LEU A 406 -36.77 -7.62 9.74
CA LEU A 406 -36.30 -6.50 8.92
C LEU A 406 -35.75 -5.31 9.73
N GLN A 407 -35.11 -5.60 10.88
CA GLN A 407 -34.42 -4.61 11.71
C GLN A 407 -33.06 -5.14 12.14
N ALA A 408 -32.16 -4.21 12.51
CA ALA A 408 -30.84 -4.52 13.02
C ALA A 408 -30.92 -5.39 14.28
N SER A 409 -30.22 -6.52 14.24
CA SER A 409 -30.07 -7.44 15.36
C SER A 409 -28.59 -7.61 15.64
N ARG A 410 -28.18 -7.36 16.89
CA ARG A 410 -26.79 -7.36 17.31
C ARG A 410 -26.66 -8.24 18.54
N LEU A 411 -25.81 -9.25 18.44
CA LEU A 411 -25.41 -10.10 19.55
C LEU A 411 -23.97 -9.75 19.92
N THR A 412 -23.73 -9.44 21.19
CA THR A 412 -22.39 -9.17 21.72
C THR A 412 -22.07 -10.09 22.89
N ASN A 413 -20.79 -10.34 23.11
CA ASN A 413 -20.25 -10.96 24.31
C ASN A 413 -19.04 -10.17 24.79
N SER A 414 -19.05 -9.69 26.04
CA SER A 414 -18.01 -8.79 26.53
C SER A 414 -16.73 -9.49 27.01
N THR A 415 -16.70 -10.81 27.10
CA THR A 415 -15.58 -11.55 27.70
C THR A 415 -15.00 -12.66 26.83
N ALA A 416 -15.73 -13.11 25.81
CA ALA A 416 -15.28 -14.19 24.94
C ALA A 416 -15.73 -13.99 23.48
N ASN A 417 -14.89 -14.44 22.54
CA ASN A 417 -15.32 -14.63 21.15
C ASN A 417 -16.31 -15.79 21.09
N PHE A 418 -17.33 -15.66 20.24
CA PHE A 418 -18.33 -16.68 20.02
C PHE A 418 -18.58 -16.92 18.53
N HIS A 419 -19.23 -18.03 18.21
CA HIS A 419 -19.72 -18.31 16.87
C HIS A 419 -21.24 -18.33 16.85
N LEU A 420 -21.84 -17.73 15.82
CA LEU A 420 -23.30 -17.64 15.67
C LEU A 420 -23.76 -18.25 14.34
N GLY A 421 -24.46 -19.38 14.40
CA GLY A 421 -25.30 -19.85 13.31
C GLY A 421 -26.72 -19.30 13.42
N ILE A 422 -27.33 -18.92 12.30
CA ILE A 422 -28.71 -18.42 12.27
C ILE A 422 -29.53 -19.31 11.35
N ILE A 423 -30.70 -19.75 11.81
CA ILE A 423 -31.72 -20.41 10.99
C ILE A 423 -32.95 -19.51 10.93
N ASN A 424 -33.36 -19.02 9.76
CA ASN A 424 -34.60 -18.25 9.59
C ASN A 424 -35.48 -18.79 8.45
N GLY A 425 -36.68 -19.24 8.79
CA GLY A 425 -37.63 -19.80 7.81
C GLY A 425 -38.83 -20.48 8.47
N GLY A 426 -39.67 -21.14 7.67
CA GLY A 426 -40.78 -21.92 8.18
C GLY A 426 -40.59 -23.41 7.92
N ALA A 427 -41.42 -24.23 8.58
CA ALA A 427 -41.26 -25.68 8.53
C ALA A 427 -41.60 -26.32 7.16
N SER A 428 -42.12 -25.52 6.23
CA SER A 428 -42.55 -25.89 4.86
C SER A 428 -42.65 -24.69 3.92
N SER A 429 -41.81 -23.67 4.15
CA SER A 429 -41.82 -22.37 3.45
C SER A 429 -40.40 -21.82 3.29
N GLY A 430 -39.47 -22.73 3.04
CA GLY A 430 -38.05 -22.43 2.90
C GLY A 430 -37.29 -22.15 4.20
N THR A 431 -35.97 -22.37 4.18
CA THR A 431 -35.08 -22.07 5.31
C THR A 431 -33.76 -21.43 4.89
N ARG A 432 -33.43 -20.31 5.53
CA ARG A 432 -32.11 -19.67 5.46
C ARG A 432 -31.22 -20.16 6.58
N TYR A 433 -29.98 -20.52 6.28
CA TYR A 433 -28.99 -20.94 7.25
C TYR A 433 -27.60 -20.41 6.90
N GLY A 434 -26.94 -19.77 7.86
CA GLY A 434 -25.59 -19.23 7.68
C GLY A 434 -24.86 -19.14 9.01
N TYR A 435 -23.54 -19.28 8.97
CA TYR A 435 -22.66 -19.01 10.11
C TYR A 435 -22.05 -17.62 9.98
N PHE A 436 -22.23 -16.84 11.04
CA PHE A 436 -21.73 -15.49 11.21
C PHE A 436 -20.61 -15.52 12.27
N SER A 437 -19.37 -15.69 11.83
CA SER A 437 -18.17 -15.82 12.66
C SER A 437 -16.93 -15.44 11.87
N ASN A 438 -15.86 -15.03 12.55
CA ASN A 438 -14.55 -14.97 11.94
C ASN A 438 -14.01 -16.38 11.62
N TYR A 439 -13.41 -16.54 10.43
CA TYR A 439 -12.79 -17.77 9.92
C TYR A 439 -11.25 -17.69 9.89
N ALA A 440 -10.62 -16.54 10.16
CA ALA A 440 -9.16 -16.40 10.23
C ALA A 440 -8.63 -16.66 11.65
N VAL A 441 -7.47 -17.32 11.69
CA VAL A 441 -6.82 -17.88 12.89
C VAL A 441 -5.82 -16.89 13.53
N GLN A 442 -5.78 -15.62 13.13
CA GLN A 442 -4.60 -14.79 13.35
C GLN A 442 -4.88 -13.56 14.21
N PHE A 443 -4.13 -13.44 15.30
CA PHE A 443 -3.85 -12.15 15.93
C PHE A 443 -2.75 -11.49 15.11
N GLN A 444 -2.98 -10.26 14.63
CA GLN A 444 -1.92 -9.43 14.08
C GLN A 444 -1.30 -8.60 15.19
N VAL A 445 0.00 -8.43 15.11
CA VAL A 445 0.80 -7.61 16.02
C VAL A 445 1.48 -6.55 15.20
N GLU A 446 1.58 -5.35 15.76
CA GLU A 446 2.18 -4.18 15.12
C GLU A 446 3.32 -3.65 16.00
N ILE A 447 4.42 -3.30 15.32
CA ILE A 447 5.56 -2.55 15.82
C ILE A 447 5.56 -1.20 15.10
N SER A 448 5.45 -0.11 15.85
CA SER A 448 5.30 1.25 15.32
C SER A 448 6.50 1.80 14.53
N SER A 449 7.66 1.12 14.58
CA SER A 449 8.88 1.48 13.86
C SER A 449 9.42 0.27 13.10
N ASN A 450 9.82 0.48 11.85
CA ASN A 450 10.44 -0.55 11.00
C ASN A 450 11.97 -0.49 11.01
N TYR A 451 12.60 0.59 11.50
CA TYR A 451 14.05 0.76 11.53
C TYR A 451 14.54 1.68 12.67
N GLU A 452 15.61 1.28 13.37
CA GLU A 452 16.32 2.09 14.37
C GLU A 452 17.85 1.89 14.31
N SER A 453 18.62 2.91 14.73
CA SER A 453 20.08 2.85 14.85
C SER A 453 20.59 3.31 16.22
N LEU A 454 21.62 2.66 16.76
CA LEU A 454 22.20 2.94 18.08
C LEU A 454 23.71 2.71 18.15
N CYS A 455 24.37 3.35 19.11
CA CYS A 455 25.79 3.16 19.38
C CYS A 455 26.08 1.92 20.23
N VAL A 456 27.22 1.25 20.04
CA VAL A 456 27.67 0.17 20.94
C VAL A 456 27.67 0.64 22.41
N ALA A 457 27.42 -0.29 23.31
CA ALA A 457 27.21 -0.05 24.75
C ALA A 457 25.95 0.79 25.09
N SER A 458 25.07 1.07 24.13
CA SER A 458 23.74 1.61 24.42
C SER A 458 22.81 0.50 24.91
N ASP A 459 21.82 0.87 25.73
CA ASP A 459 20.70 0.02 26.08
C ASP A 459 19.56 0.24 25.06
N TRP A 460 18.87 -0.84 24.68
CA TRP A 460 17.75 -0.78 23.73
C TRP A 460 16.53 -1.53 24.28
N SER A 461 15.35 -0.94 24.13
CA SER A 461 14.11 -1.56 24.59
C SER A 461 12.96 -1.30 23.64
N ILE A 462 12.16 -2.33 23.36
CA ILE A 462 11.00 -2.23 22.46
C ILE A 462 9.79 -2.99 23.01
N LEU A 463 8.59 -2.46 22.74
CA LEU A 463 7.29 -3.02 23.10
C LEU A 463 6.41 -3.09 21.84
N PRO A 464 5.54 -4.11 21.69
CA PRO A 464 4.46 -4.07 20.71
C PRO A 464 3.48 -2.95 21.04
N ASP A 465 2.84 -2.40 20.01
CA ASP A 465 1.81 -1.35 20.17
C ASP A 465 0.53 -1.88 20.83
N GLN A 466 0.38 -3.21 20.89
CA GLN A 466 -0.81 -3.90 21.43
C GLN A 466 -0.50 -4.80 22.62
N THR A 467 -1.43 -4.85 23.58
CA THR A 467 -1.41 -5.83 24.67
C THR A 467 -2.36 -7.00 24.40
N ILE A 468 -1.81 -8.15 23.99
CA ILE A 468 -2.55 -9.42 23.94
C ILE A 468 -2.59 -10.01 25.36
N GLY A 469 -3.79 -10.15 25.93
CA GLY A 469 -4.00 -10.79 27.23
C GLY A 469 -3.61 -12.27 27.21
N ASP A 470 -2.83 -12.71 28.19
CA ASP A 470 -2.34 -14.09 28.41
C ASP A 470 -1.56 -14.75 27.24
N GLY A 471 -1.15 -13.98 26.22
CA GLY A 471 -0.32 -14.45 25.11
C GLY A 471 1.17 -14.61 25.45
N LEU A 472 1.81 -15.63 24.89
CA LEU A 472 3.23 -15.89 24.96
C LEU A 472 3.93 -15.21 23.78
N TRP A 473 4.50 -14.04 24.05
CA TRP A 473 5.33 -13.28 23.11
C TRP A 473 6.68 -13.93 22.93
N VAL A 474 7.14 -14.05 21.69
CA VAL A 474 8.46 -14.58 21.35
C VAL A 474 9.13 -13.64 20.37
N TRP A 475 10.25 -13.07 20.77
CA TRP A 475 11.16 -12.34 19.89
C TRP A 475 12.20 -13.31 19.33
N GLU A 476 12.33 -13.37 18.01
CA GLU A 476 13.51 -13.94 17.35
C GLU A 476 14.55 -12.84 17.16
N LEU A 477 15.75 -13.10 17.67
CA LEU A 477 16.89 -12.19 17.64
C LEU A 477 17.73 -12.46 16.38
N PRO A 478 18.55 -11.50 15.91
CA PRO A 478 19.36 -11.66 14.68
C PRO A 478 20.29 -12.87 14.67
N ASN A 479 20.71 -13.35 15.85
CA ASN A 479 21.55 -14.53 16.01
C ASN A 479 20.77 -15.87 16.00
N GLY A 480 19.45 -15.84 15.74
CA GLY A 480 18.55 -16.99 15.73
C GLY A 480 18.17 -17.52 17.12
N THR A 481 18.48 -16.77 18.19
CA THR A 481 18.01 -17.09 19.54
C THR A 481 16.68 -16.41 19.82
N PHE A 482 15.97 -16.88 20.85
CA PHE A 482 14.63 -16.41 21.17
C PHE A 482 14.58 -15.78 22.56
N SER A 483 13.86 -14.66 22.69
CA SER A 483 13.49 -14.04 23.96
C SER A 483 11.97 -14.09 24.15
N THR A 484 11.51 -14.15 25.40
CA THR A 484 10.07 -14.26 25.70
C THR A 484 9.58 -13.09 26.53
N GLY A 485 8.39 -12.58 26.21
CA GLY A 485 7.79 -11.42 26.86
C GLY A 485 7.51 -10.30 25.85
N GLY A 486 6.51 -9.47 26.13
CA GLY A 486 6.15 -8.37 25.24
C GLY A 486 7.23 -7.29 25.19
N LEU A 487 7.87 -7.01 26.33
CA LEU A 487 9.03 -6.12 26.41
C LEU A 487 10.31 -6.89 26.08
N LEU A 488 11.03 -6.44 25.05
CA LEU A 488 12.42 -6.85 24.82
C LEU A 488 13.33 -5.75 25.36
N GLU A 489 14.18 -6.08 26.34
CA GLU A 489 15.25 -5.21 26.86
C GLU A 489 16.59 -5.87 26.59
N LEU A 490 17.46 -5.15 25.89
CA LEU A 490 18.85 -5.51 25.67
C LEU A 490 19.75 -4.40 26.22
N TYR A 491 20.87 -4.80 26.81
CA TYR A 491 21.79 -3.92 27.51
C TYR A 491 23.19 -4.10 26.94
N ASP A 492 23.98 -3.02 26.96
CA ASP A 492 25.36 -3.03 26.47
C ASP A 492 25.49 -3.59 25.03
N MET A 493 24.69 -3.06 24.10
CA MET A 493 24.58 -3.58 22.73
C MET A 493 25.93 -3.64 21.99
N ASN A 494 26.10 -4.63 21.11
CA ASN A 494 27.31 -4.79 20.27
C ASN A 494 26.98 -4.96 18.78
N GLU A 495 27.95 -4.72 17.89
CA GLU A 495 27.73 -4.75 16.43
C GLU A 495 27.14 -6.07 15.90
N SER A 496 27.45 -7.20 16.53
CA SER A 496 26.94 -8.52 16.11
C SER A 496 25.46 -8.74 16.41
N GLU A 497 24.84 -7.81 17.14
CA GLU A 497 23.41 -7.77 17.44
C GLU A 497 22.63 -6.91 16.43
N SER A 498 23.29 -6.38 15.39
CA SER A 498 22.59 -5.78 14.26
C SER A 498 21.78 -6.82 13.48
N GLY A 499 20.58 -6.45 13.03
CA GLY A 499 19.76 -7.27 12.15
C GLY A 499 18.27 -7.17 12.46
N TRP A 500 17.52 -8.19 12.00
CA TRP A 500 16.06 -8.27 12.19
C TRP A 500 15.71 -8.83 13.56
N TYR A 501 14.85 -8.09 14.25
CA TYR A 501 14.17 -8.51 15.46
C TYR A 501 12.71 -8.79 15.11
N ILE A 502 12.32 -10.06 15.18
CA ILE A 502 11.00 -10.51 14.72
C ILE A 502 10.16 -10.83 15.94
N LEU A 503 9.06 -10.10 16.15
CA LEU A 503 8.09 -10.38 17.20
C LEU A 503 7.01 -11.30 16.66
N GLY A 504 6.97 -12.53 17.16
CA GLY A 504 5.85 -13.44 16.99
C GLY A 504 5.32 -13.91 18.33
N GLY A 505 4.63 -15.03 18.30
CA GLY A 505 4.21 -15.67 19.54
C GLY A 505 3.01 -16.57 19.40
N ASN A 506 2.45 -16.91 20.55
CA ASN A 506 1.24 -17.71 20.65
C ASN A 506 0.28 -17.09 21.66
N ALA A 507 -0.93 -16.76 21.22
CA ALA A 507 -2.00 -16.29 22.09
C ALA A 507 -3.04 -17.40 22.27
N ASN A 508 -3.11 -18.03 23.45
CA ASN A 508 -4.11 -19.06 23.78
C ASN A 508 -4.21 -20.24 22.78
N GLY A 509 -3.08 -20.67 22.22
CA GLY A 509 -2.99 -21.73 21.20
C GLY A 509 -2.87 -21.21 19.77
N CYS A 510 -3.05 -19.92 19.53
CA CYS A 510 -3.08 -19.28 18.22
C CYS A 510 -1.73 -18.70 17.83
N VAL A 511 -1.22 -19.00 16.64
CA VAL A 511 -0.01 -18.37 16.12
C VAL A 511 -0.31 -16.91 15.80
N VAL A 512 0.48 -16.02 16.38
CA VAL A 512 0.45 -14.59 16.09
C VAL A 512 1.19 -14.36 14.77
N GLN A 513 0.61 -13.57 13.85
CA GLN A 513 1.34 -13.14 12.65
C GLN A 513 2.52 -12.27 13.09
N PRO A 514 3.76 -12.64 12.73
CA PRO A 514 4.91 -11.91 13.18
C PRO A 514 5.02 -10.54 12.50
N ASP A 515 5.54 -9.58 13.24
CA ASP A 515 5.98 -8.28 12.73
C ASP A 515 7.47 -8.09 13.09
N SER A 516 8.17 -7.17 12.44
CA SER A 516 9.63 -7.06 12.57
C SER A 516 10.15 -5.63 12.53
N ILE A 517 11.24 -5.40 13.26
CA ILE A 517 12.03 -4.17 13.21
C ILE A 517 13.48 -4.49 12.83
N GLN A 518 14.08 -3.66 11.99
CA GLN A 518 15.50 -3.72 11.70
C GLN A 518 16.28 -2.82 12.67
N LEU A 519 17.28 -3.37 13.34
CA LEU A 519 18.15 -2.63 14.25
C LEU A 519 19.58 -2.61 13.73
N GLU A 520 20.20 -1.43 13.71
CA GLU A 520 21.61 -1.27 13.37
C GLU A 520 22.42 -0.77 14.57
N VAL A 521 23.38 -1.58 15.02
CA VAL A 521 24.29 -1.24 16.13
C VAL A 521 25.66 -0.89 15.56
N ILE A 522 26.06 0.36 15.75
CA ILE A 522 27.26 0.95 15.13
C ILE A 522 28.31 1.19 16.23
N ALA A 523 29.58 0.88 15.99
CA ALA A 523 30.66 1.25 16.90
C ALA A 523 31.19 2.67 16.60
N PRO A 524 31.62 3.44 17.62
CA PRO A 524 32.31 4.69 17.41
C PRO A 524 33.58 4.40 16.62
N THR A 525 33.84 5.24 15.61
CA THR A 525 35.05 5.13 14.81
C THR A 525 36.14 5.97 15.47
N ASP A 526 37.32 5.40 15.70
CA ASP A 526 38.47 6.13 16.22
C ASP A 526 38.85 7.25 15.24
N LEU A 527 38.54 8.50 15.59
CA LEU A 527 38.90 9.67 14.80
C LEU A 527 40.42 9.89 14.88
N ALA A 528 41.03 10.19 13.74
CA ALA A 528 42.41 10.64 13.63
C ALA A 528 42.55 11.65 12.48
N PHE A 529 43.27 12.74 12.73
CA PHE A 529 43.74 13.66 11.69
C PHE A 529 45.26 13.50 11.52
N ASP A 530 45.77 13.70 10.31
CA ASP A 530 47.20 13.90 10.06
C ASP A 530 47.46 15.39 9.83
N ILE A 531 47.93 16.11 10.87
CA ILE A 531 48.23 17.55 10.76
C ILE A 531 49.71 17.88 11.04
N PRO A 532 50.33 18.81 10.29
CA PRO A 532 51.72 19.19 10.53
C PRO A 532 51.94 20.05 11.80
N ASP A 533 52.99 19.75 12.58
CA ASP A 533 53.34 20.48 13.81
C ASP A 533 53.62 21.98 13.59
N ILE A 534 54.30 22.32 12.49
CA ILE A 534 54.70 23.70 12.16
C ILE A 534 54.54 23.92 10.65
N ILE A 535 53.80 24.96 10.26
CA ILE A 535 53.60 25.39 8.88
C ILE A 535 54.09 26.83 8.70
N CYS A 536 54.58 27.15 7.50
CA CYS A 536 55.02 28.49 7.15
C CYS A 536 53.82 29.37 6.75
N SER A 537 53.82 30.66 7.09
CA SER A 537 52.73 31.59 6.80
C SER A 537 52.48 31.85 5.31
N ASN A 538 53.36 31.37 4.42
CA ASN A 538 53.20 31.38 2.97
C ASN A 538 52.99 29.99 2.36
N GLY A 539 52.65 28.98 3.18
CA GLY A 539 52.28 27.66 2.69
C GLY A 539 50.94 27.69 1.94
N ASP A 540 50.73 26.72 1.07
CA ASP A 540 49.45 26.50 0.38
C ASP A 540 48.36 26.06 1.38
N PRO A 541 47.06 26.27 1.08
CA PRO A 541 45.98 25.67 1.84
C PRO A 541 46.15 24.15 1.92
N ILE A 542 45.92 23.60 3.10
CA ILE A 542 46.00 22.15 3.34
C ILE A 542 44.60 21.62 3.62
N GLU A 543 44.26 20.51 3.00
CA GLU A 543 43.07 19.74 3.36
C GLU A 543 43.42 18.88 4.57
N ILE A 544 42.63 18.99 5.63
CA ILE A 544 42.78 18.15 6.81
C ILE A 544 41.87 16.95 6.61
N GLU A 545 42.48 15.81 6.26
CA GLU A 545 41.74 14.56 6.11
C GLU A 545 41.48 13.94 7.50
N VAL A 546 40.22 13.59 7.74
CA VAL A 546 39.85 12.68 8.82
C VAL A 546 39.73 11.27 8.24
N ASN A 547 40.17 10.28 9.00
CA ASN A 547 40.16 8.86 8.60
C ASN A 547 38.76 8.21 8.49
N VAL A 548 37.67 9.00 8.46
CA VAL A 548 36.29 8.51 8.40
C VAL A 548 35.52 9.17 7.26
N THR A 549 34.70 8.41 6.55
CA THR A 549 33.79 8.91 5.49
C THR A 549 32.37 9.06 6.05
N GLY A 550 31.92 10.31 6.29
CA GLY A 550 30.57 10.61 6.79
C GLY A 550 30.36 12.12 7.05
N PRO A 551 29.13 12.57 7.32
CA PRO A 551 28.86 13.97 7.67
C PRO A 551 29.45 14.32 9.04
N GLY A 552 30.14 15.45 9.11
CA GLY A 552 30.71 16.00 10.33
C GLY A 552 31.04 17.48 10.15
N LEU A 553 31.22 18.21 11.25
CA LEU A 553 31.45 19.65 11.24
C LEU A 553 32.89 19.97 11.65
N TRP A 554 33.57 20.78 10.84
CA TRP A 554 34.92 21.29 11.12
C TRP A 554 34.86 22.67 11.79
N SER A 555 35.75 22.92 12.74
CA SER A 555 35.95 24.24 13.31
C SER A 555 37.41 24.51 13.68
N ALA A 556 37.80 25.78 13.69
CA ALA A 556 39.14 26.19 14.09
C ALA A 556 39.10 27.43 14.98
N SER A 557 40.04 27.52 15.91
CA SER A 557 40.17 28.65 16.84
C SER A 557 40.45 30.01 16.16
N CYS A 558 40.95 30.02 14.91
CA CYS A 558 41.08 31.25 14.10
C CYS A 558 39.80 31.65 13.35
N GLY A 559 38.69 30.92 13.51
CA GLY A 559 37.42 31.19 12.86
C GLY A 559 37.44 30.78 11.40
N THR A 560 37.53 31.74 10.48
CA THR A 560 37.38 31.54 9.03
C THR A 560 38.65 31.03 8.33
N CYS A 561 39.61 30.49 9.08
CA CYS A 561 40.84 29.93 8.56
C CYS A 561 40.68 28.47 8.13
N ILE A 562 39.57 27.83 8.52
CA ILE A 562 39.14 26.51 8.05
C ILE A 562 37.74 26.63 7.45
N ASP A 563 37.47 25.83 6.42
CA ASP A 563 36.12 25.63 5.88
C ASP A 563 35.35 24.63 6.75
N GLU A 564 34.14 25.00 7.19
CA GLU A 564 33.34 24.22 8.16
C GLU A 564 32.78 22.91 7.59
N ASP A 565 32.61 22.84 6.27
CA ASP A 565 32.07 21.67 5.56
C ASP A 565 33.19 20.84 4.90
N LEU A 566 34.28 21.50 4.45
CA LEU A 566 35.34 20.88 3.65
C LEU A 566 36.65 20.59 4.41
N GLY A 567 36.84 21.10 5.64
CA GLY A 567 38.06 20.82 6.42
C GLY A 567 39.35 21.43 5.84
N ILE A 568 39.25 22.42 4.94
CA ILE A 568 40.40 23.04 4.28
C ILE A 568 40.96 24.18 5.13
N PHE A 569 42.17 24.01 5.69
CA PHE A 569 42.89 25.01 6.50
C PHE A 569 43.84 25.86 5.66
N ASN A 570 43.68 27.19 5.69
CA ASN A 570 44.49 28.13 4.90
C ASN A 570 45.46 28.96 5.75
N PRO A 571 46.77 28.63 5.79
CA PRO A 571 47.76 29.33 6.61
C PRO A 571 48.11 30.74 6.10
N SER A 572 47.75 31.09 4.85
CA SER A 572 48.01 32.43 4.28
C SER A 572 47.02 33.50 4.76
N MET A 573 45.92 33.08 5.40
CA MET A 573 44.87 33.96 5.92
C MET A 573 45.17 34.46 7.34
N ILE A 574 46.29 34.01 7.93
CA ILE A 574 46.67 34.22 9.33
C ILE A 574 48.15 34.61 9.42
N THR A 575 48.51 35.34 10.49
CA THR A 575 49.91 35.61 10.83
C THR A 575 50.50 34.43 11.61
N ASP A 576 51.73 34.56 12.10
CA ASP A 576 52.33 33.55 12.98
C ASP A 576 51.53 33.37 14.29
N GLY A 577 51.39 32.12 14.75
CA GLY A 577 50.52 31.77 15.88
C GLY A 577 50.30 30.26 16.04
N SER A 578 49.54 29.83 17.05
CA SER A 578 49.12 28.43 17.22
C SER A 578 47.60 28.37 17.27
N PHE A 579 47.02 27.41 16.55
CA PHE A 579 45.57 27.31 16.31
C PHE A 579 45.10 25.87 16.56
N GLU A 580 44.04 25.72 17.36
CA GLU A 580 43.33 24.45 17.57
C GLU A 580 42.34 24.21 16.42
N ILE A 581 42.31 22.99 15.90
CA ILE A 581 41.39 22.46 14.89
C ILE A 581 40.55 21.36 15.54
N THR A 582 39.24 21.37 15.30
CA THR A 582 38.26 20.45 15.89
C THR A 582 37.36 19.87 14.81
N TYR A 583 37.05 18.57 14.88
CA TYR A 583 35.98 17.96 14.08
C TYR A 583 35.05 17.10 14.95
N GLU A 584 33.76 17.21 14.66
CA GLU A 584 32.65 16.58 15.37
C GLU A 584 31.84 15.73 14.38
N SER A 585 31.77 14.41 14.58
CA SER A 585 31.01 13.50 13.71
C SER A 585 29.52 13.53 14.04
N MET A 586 28.66 13.41 13.01
CA MET A 586 27.19 13.33 13.19
C MET A 586 26.70 11.87 13.09
N GLY A 587 25.80 11.45 13.98
CA GLY A 587 25.17 10.12 13.93
C GLY A 587 24.84 9.53 15.30
N ALA A 588 24.54 8.23 15.36
CA ALA A 588 24.22 7.53 16.61
C ALA A 588 25.40 7.46 17.59
N CYS A 589 26.64 7.49 17.07
CA CYS A 589 27.90 7.55 17.85
C CYS A 589 28.63 8.88 17.55
N GLU A 590 28.26 9.96 18.23
CA GLU A 590 28.96 11.24 18.10
C GLU A 590 30.34 11.19 18.79
N GLU A 591 31.39 11.56 18.06
CA GLU A 591 32.76 11.65 18.56
C GLU A 591 33.36 13.02 18.21
N THR A 592 34.28 13.50 19.04
CA THR A 592 34.96 14.79 18.82
C THR A 592 36.47 14.62 18.98
N LEU A 593 37.24 15.15 18.03
CA LEU A 593 38.70 15.19 18.09
C LEU A 593 39.20 16.62 17.93
N SER A 594 40.30 16.97 18.62
CA SER A 594 40.96 18.28 18.47
C SER A 594 42.48 18.16 18.51
N GLU A 595 43.16 18.92 17.65
CA GLU A 595 44.62 18.94 17.46
C GLU A 595 45.13 20.37 17.19
N TYR A 596 46.43 20.64 17.39
CA TYR A 596 47.00 21.99 17.27
C TYR A 596 47.98 22.12 16.09
N ILE A 597 47.87 23.22 15.36
CA ILE A 597 48.81 23.62 14.29
C ILE A 597 49.54 24.92 14.66
N VAL A 598 50.85 25.01 14.38
CA VAL A 598 51.65 26.24 14.62
C VAL A 598 52.08 26.86 13.29
N VAL A 599 51.84 28.16 13.09
CA VAL A 599 52.23 28.93 11.89
C VAL A 599 53.37 29.91 12.21
N ILE A 600 54.42 29.98 11.37
CA ILE A 600 55.58 30.89 11.51
C ILE A 600 55.99 31.60 10.20
N GLU A 601 56.56 32.81 10.26
CA GLU A 601 56.90 33.66 9.10
C GLU A 601 58.20 33.23 8.36
N THR A 602 58.19 33.23 7.01
CA THR A 602 59.31 32.78 6.13
C THR A 602 60.24 33.90 5.59
N PRO A 603 61.58 33.80 5.73
CA PRO A 603 62.56 34.74 5.16
C PRO A 603 62.98 34.41 3.69
N SER A 604 63.43 35.40 2.89
CA SER A 604 63.78 35.23 1.45
C SER A 604 65.30 35.04 1.16
N PRO A 605 65.75 33.93 0.53
CA PRO A 605 67.17 33.61 0.25
C PRO A 605 67.60 33.83 -1.22
N TRP A 606 66.81 34.53 -2.01
CA TRP A 606 66.86 34.48 -3.47
C TRP A 606 68.18 35.00 -4.11
N PHE A 607 68.60 34.33 -5.18
CA PHE A 607 69.58 34.80 -6.16
C PHE A 607 69.16 34.38 -7.57
N ASN A 608 69.73 34.97 -8.62
CA ASN A 608 69.29 34.69 -9.99
C ASN A 608 69.93 33.39 -10.54
N SER A 609 69.13 32.34 -10.79
CA SER A 609 69.53 31.00 -11.25
C SER A 609 68.38 30.31 -12.03
N PRO A 610 68.58 29.32 -12.95
CA PRO A 610 69.84 28.70 -13.37
C PRO A 610 70.74 29.64 -14.17
N ILE A 611 72.02 29.33 -14.20
CA ILE A 611 73.02 30.00 -15.04
C ILE A 611 73.62 28.93 -15.94
N THR A 612 73.47 29.06 -17.26
CA THR A 612 73.83 28.03 -18.24
C THR A 612 74.89 28.55 -19.20
N GLU A 613 75.97 27.80 -19.38
CA GLU A 613 77.08 28.10 -20.29
C GLU A 613 77.56 26.79 -20.97
N CYS A 614 78.10 26.83 -22.19
CA CYS A 614 78.52 25.61 -22.90
C CYS A 614 79.89 25.08 -22.44
N GLU A 615 80.13 23.77 -22.59
CA GLU A 615 81.46 23.19 -22.31
C GLU A 615 82.56 23.93 -23.09
N GLY A 616 83.45 24.62 -22.35
CA GLY A 616 84.59 25.36 -22.91
C GLY A 616 84.49 26.90 -22.93
N GLU A 617 83.48 27.52 -22.30
CA GLU A 617 83.21 28.98 -22.39
C GLU A 617 83.97 29.91 -21.38
N GLY A 618 84.49 29.45 -20.22
CA GLY A 618 85.33 30.28 -19.30
C GLY A 618 84.89 30.40 -17.81
N THR A 619 85.12 31.54 -17.13
CA THR A 619 84.75 31.78 -15.69
C THR A 619 83.68 32.87 -15.49
N VAL A 620 82.73 32.69 -14.54
CA VAL A 620 81.50 33.51 -14.31
C VAL A 620 81.30 33.86 -12.80
N GLN A 621 80.77 35.05 -12.44
CA GLN A 621 80.58 35.54 -11.04
C GLN A 621 79.10 35.61 -10.62
N LEU A 622 78.77 35.20 -9.37
CA LEU A 622 77.41 35.10 -8.80
C LEU A 622 77.10 36.18 -7.75
N ILE A 623 75.80 36.56 -7.60
CA ILE A 623 75.30 37.64 -6.70
C ILE A 623 73.91 37.28 -6.11
N ALA A 624 73.70 37.44 -4.79
CA ALA A 624 72.44 37.17 -4.06
C ALA A 624 71.78 38.44 -3.47
N GLU A 625 70.48 38.38 -3.17
CA GLU A 625 69.65 39.52 -2.74
C GLU A 625 69.96 40.02 -1.31
N LEU A 626 70.19 39.10 -0.36
CA LEU A 626 70.63 39.42 1.02
C LEU A 626 72.04 38.86 1.27
N PRO A 627 73.08 39.68 1.43
CA PRO A 627 74.49 39.24 1.41
C PRO A 627 74.97 38.71 2.78
N LEU A 628 74.20 37.84 3.41
CA LEU A 628 74.48 37.29 4.75
C LEU A 628 74.60 35.76 4.77
N GLY A 629 74.32 35.08 3.65
CA GLY A 629 74.48 33.64 3.44
C GLY A 629 75.82 33.26 2.80
N VAL A 630 76.03 31.96 2.61
CA VAL A 630 77.26 31.38 2.06
C VAL A 630 76.97 30.62 0.75
N TRP A 631 77.85 30.79 -0.25
CA TRP A 631 77.80 30.06 -1.52
C TRP A 631 78.59 28.76 -1.44
N ASN A 632 78.01 27.69 -1.97
CA ASN A 632 78.70 26.41 -2.10
C ASN A 632 78.30 25.74 -3.41
N ALA A 633 79.21 25.00 -4.06
CA ALA A 633 78.88 24.15 -5.19
C ALA A 633 79.43 22.74 -5.06
N ASN A 634 78.78 21.79 -5.71
CA ASN A 634 79.09 20.37 -5.63
C ASN A 634 80.37 19.94 -6.41
N CYS A 635 81.23 20.89 -6.79
CA CYS A 635 82.57 20.64 -7.36
C CYS A 635 83.68 21.35 -6.56
N ALA A 636 84.66 20.57 -6.08
CA ALA A 636 85.60 21.00 -5.02
C ALA A 636 86.56 22.16 -5.40
N SER A 637 86.67 22.52 -6.68
CA SER A 637 87.54 23.61 -7.15
C SER A 637 86.90 24.51 -8.21
N CYS A 638 85.60 24.36 -8.46
CA CYS A 638 84.90 25.08 -9.53
C CYS A 638 84.32 26.42 -9.06
N ILE A 639 84.02 26.58 -7.75
CA ILE A 639 83.46 27.81 -7.16
C ILE A 639 84.24 28.27 -5.92
N THR A 640 84.24 29.57 -5.63
CA THR A 640 84.72 30.15 -4.37
C THR A 640 83.57 30.52 -3.41
N GLU A 641 83.84 30.64 -2.10
CA GLU A 641 82.82 31.06 -1.10
C GLU A 641 82.24 32.47 -1.38
N ASP A 642 82.95 33.29 -2.16
CA ASP A 642 82.51 34.61 -2.65
C ASP A 642 81.74 34.54 -4.00
N GLY A 643 81.47 33.34 -4.52
CA GLY A 643 80.60 33.11 -5.68
C GLY A 643 81.23 33.18 -7.08
N LEU A 644 82.51 32.84 -7.28
CA LEU A 644 83.15 32.83 -8.62
C LEU A 644 83.29 31.41 -9.21
N PHE A 645 82.64 31.09 -10.34
CA PHE A 645 82.47 29.76 -10.96
C PHE A 645 83.27 29.53 -12.28
N ASN A 646 83.86 28.36 -12.57
CA ASN A 646 84.66 28.04 -13.79
C ASN A 646 84.12 26.84 -14.60
N THR A 647 83.77 27.01 -15.88
CA THR A 647 83.06 26.01 -16.71
C THR A 647 83.95 24.94 -17.36
N GLU A 648 85.19 25.27 -17.75
CA GLU A 648 86.11 24.31 -18.37
C GLU A 648 86.70 23.31 -17.36
N SER A 649 86.97 23.78 -16.14
CA SER A 649 87.48 22.92 -15.06
C SER A 649 86.40 22.09 -14.36
N ALA A 650 85.13 22.46 -14.53
CA ALA A 650 84.00 21.70 -14.04
C ALA A 650 83.69 20.51 -14.98
N GLY A 651 83.61 20.74 -16.31
CA GLY A 651 83.23 19.72 -17.31
C GLY A 651 81.71 19.64 -17.52
N THR A 652 81.25 18.92 -18.54
CA THR A 652 79.80 18.83 -18.84
C THR A 652 79.01 18.19 -17.70
N GLY A 653 77.91 18.84 -17.34
CA GLY A 653 77.06 18.47 -16.23
C GLY A 653 76.48 19.68 -15.52
N ASN A 654 75.51 19.39 -14.65
CA ASN A 654 74.90 20.38 -13.78
C ASN A 654 75.67 20.42 -12.46
N TRP A 655 76.07 21.63 -12.09
CA TRP A 655 76.76 21.89 -10.84
C TRP A 655 75.79 22.60 -9.91
N ASP A 656 75.40 21.90 -8.86
CA ASP A 656 74.46 22.43 -7.88
C ASP A 656 75.15 23.55 -7.12
N ILE A 657 74.52 24.72 -7.08
CA ILE A 657 74.98 25.88 -6.33
C ILE A 657 73.94 26.19 -5.27
N THR A 658 74.39 26.29 -4.03
CA THR A 658 73.51 26.55 -2.90
C THR A 658 73.88 27.87 -2.26
N TYR A 659 72.85 28.70 -2.02
CA TYR A 659 72.94 29.89 -1.18
C TYR A 659 72.00 29.71 0.01
N SER A 660 72.58 29.48 1.18
CA SER A 660 71.83 29.06 2.36
C SER A 660 71.73 30.21 3.38
N LEU A 661 70.49 30.51 3.79
CA LEU A 661 70.18 31.27 5.01
C LEU A 661 69.69 30.29 6.09
N SER A 662 70.22 30.37 7.30
CA SER A 662 69.89 29.44 8.41
C SER A 662 68.80 30.00 9.35
N GLY A 663 67.88 29.15 9.84
CA GLY A 663 66.76 29.50 10.75
C GLY A 663 65.71 28.38 10.94
N ASN A 664 64.61 28.64 11.67
CA ASN A 664 63.47 27.70 11.88
C ASN A 664 62.52 27.61 10.68
N CYS A 665 62.43 28.67 9.88
CA CYS A 665 62.03 28.64 8.48
C CYS A 665 63.33 28.77 7.66
N PRO A 666 64.15 27.72 7.57
CA PRO A 666 65.39 27.79 6.81
C PRO A 666 65.02 28.06 5.36
N ALA A 667 65.62 29.11 4.81
CA ALA A 667 65.39 29.48 3.44
C ALA A 667 66.71 29.28 2.71
N THR A 668 66.75 28.23 1.92
CA THR A 668 67.88 27.97 1.03
C THR A 668 67.38 28.21 -0.37
N TYR A 669 68.08 29.05 -1.11
CA TYR A 669 67.89 29.09 -2.54
C TYR A 669 68.94 28.15 -3.13
N ALA A 670 68.49 27.04 -3.70
CA ALA A 670 69.33 26.18 -4.51
C ALA A 670 69.13 26.61 -5.96
N GLY A 671 70.25 26.84 -6.63
CA GLY A 671 70.32 27.17 -8.03
C GLY A 671 71.21 26.17 -8.75
N ILE A 672 71.11 26.11 -10.07
CA ILE A 672 71.94 25.23 -10.89
C ILE A 672 72.85 26.10 -11.73
N PHE A 673 74.14 25.77 -11.76
CA PHE A 673 75.05 26.24 -12.78
C PHE A 673 75.30 25.09 -13.74
N GLU A 674 74.72 25.18 -14.91
CA GLU A 674 74.79 24.14 -15.92
C GLU A 674 75.95 24.41 -16.90
N VAL A 675 76.80 23.40 -17.09
CA VAL A 675 77.81 23.35 -18.15
C VAL A 675 77.36 22.30 -19.18
N THR A 676 76.84 22.71 -20.33
CA THR A 676 76.08 21.80 -21.23
C THR A 676 76.90 21.17 -22.38
N ASP A 677 76.61 19.88 -22.68
CA ASP A 677 77.12 19.06 -23.80
C ASP A 677 76.30 19.30 -25.12
N ASN A 678 76.71 18.79 -26.29
CA ASN A 678 75.83 18.83 -27.50
C ASN A 678 74.82 17.65 -27.52
N ILE A 679 73.50 17.90 -27.66
CA ILE A 679 72.43 16.96 -27.24
C ILE A 679 71.51 16.45 -28.38
N SER A 680 71.03 15.18 -28.32
CA SER A 680 70.11 14.50 -29.28
C SER A 680 68.61 14.59 -28.91
N SER A 681 67.75 14.90 -29.88
CA SER A 681 66.30 15.16 -29.70
C SER A 681 65.34 13.99 -30.07
N ALA A 682 65.75 12.71 -30.06
CA ALA A 682 64.86 11.59 -30.46
C ALA A 682 63.82 11.21 -29.37
N PHE A 683 62.61 10.74 -29.71
CA PHE A 683 61.58 10.28 -28.76
C PHE A 683 60.64 9.22 -29.37
N SER A 684 59.79 8.57 -28.56
CA SER A 684 58.78 7.56 -28.99
C SER A 684 57.36 8.03 -28.68
N ALA A 685 56.38 7.69 -29.53
CA ALA A 685 54.97 8.07 -29.39
C ALA A 685 54.02 6.90 -29.70
N VAL A 686 52.78 6.97 -29.19
CA VAL A 686 51.66 6.11 -29.58
C VAL A 686 51.01 6.62 -30.87
N GLU A 687 50.42 5.72 -31.67
CA GLU A 687 49.85 6.09 -32.98
C GLU A 687 48.50 6.83 -32.88
N THR A 688 47.67 6.47 -31.90
CA THR A 688 46.32 7.03 -31.71
C THR A 688 45.98 7.24 -30.23
N LEU A 689 45.26 8.33 -29.93
CA LEU A 689 44.67 8.63 -28.60
C LEU A 689 43.19 9.07 -28.79
N CYS A 690 42.33 8.82 -27.81
CA CYS A 690 40.98 9.38 -27.76
C CYS A 690 41.00 10.80 -27.18
N LEU A 691 40.05 11.65 -27.58
CA LEU A 691 40.01 13.05 -27.13
C LEU A 691 39.91 13.22 -25.60
N ASN A 692 39.33 12.24 -24.90
CA ASN A 692 39.20 12.19 -23.44
C ASN A 692 40.28 11.34 -22.77
N ASP A 693 41.27 10.83 -23.51
CA ASP A 693 42.38 10.13 -22.88
C ASP A 693 43.13 11.07 -21.95
N GLU A 694 43.56 10.52 -20.83
CA GLU A 694 44.45 11.19 -19.89
C GLU A 694 45.70 11.70 -20.59
N VAL A 695 46.30 12.73 -19.99
CA VAL A 695 47.48 13.40 -20.51
C VAL A 695 48.60 12.39 -20.80
N TYR A 696 48.94 12.23 -22.08
CA TYR A 696 49.98 11.33 -22.51
C TYR A 696 51.34 11.99 -22.37
N THR A 697 52.23 11.37 -21.61
CA THR A 697 53.58 11.90 -21.37
C THR A 697 54.58 11.28 -22.34
N PHE A 698 55.14 12.07 -23.25
CA PHE A 698 56.23 11.60 -24.11
C PHE A 698 57.52 11.48 -23.32
N ILE A 699 58.27 10.41 -23.59
CA ILE A 699 59.57 10.20 -22.97
C ILE A 699 60.63 10.38 -24.06
N PRO A 700 61.41 11.48 -24.02
CA PRO A 700 62.50 11.65 -24.95
C PRO A 700 63.68 10.76 -24.57
N SER A 701 64.45 10.37 -25.58
CA SER A 701 65.70 9.63 -25.40
C SER A 701 66.72 10.42 -24.56
N ILE A 702 66.71 11.74 -24.66
CA ILE A 702 67.45 12.66 -23.77
C ILE A 702 66.52 13.82 -23.35
N PRO A 703 66.18 13.98 -22.05
CA PRO A 703 65.36 15.09 -21.52
C PRO A 703 66.06 16.46 -21.61
N GLY A 704 65.32 17.56 -21.45
CA GLY A 704 65.87 18.93 -21.41
C GLY A 704 65.61 19.81 -22.63
N GLY A 705 64.83 19.35 -23.61
CA GLY A 705 64.35 20.16 -24.73
C GLY A 705 62.96 20.73 -24.54
N ASN A 706 62.65 21.69 -25.39
CA ASN A 706 61.32 22.23 -25.57
C ASN A 706 60.53 21.32 -26.50
N TRP A 707 59.44 20.82 -25.95
CA TRP A 707 58.38 20.25 -26.76
C TRP A 707 57.54 21.36 -27.37
N SER A 708 57.13 21.15 -28.61
CA SER A 708 56.18 22.00 -29.31
C SER A 708 55.23 21.10 -30.10
N SER A 709 54.05 21.61 -30.38
CA SER A 709 53.10 21.01 -31.30
C SER A 709 52.41 22.13 -32.07
N GLU A 710 51.78 21.78 -33.19
CA GLU A 710 51.02 22.74 -34.00
C GLU A 710 49.83 23.33 -33.22
N CYS A 711 49.29 22.58 -32.24
CA CYS A 711 48.36 23.12 -31.26
C CYS A 711 49.11 23.87 -30.15
N SER A 712 48.86 25.17 -30.05
CA SER A 712 49.63 26.09 -29.20
C SER A 712 49.47 25.88 -27.69
N ASN A 713 48.46 25.12 -27.26
CA ASN A 713 48.10 24.93 -25.85
C ASN A 713 47.94 23.45 -25.45
N CYS A 714 48.12 22.51 -26.38
CA CYS A 714 47.91 21.09 -26.12
C CYS A 714 49.14 20.38 -25.54
N MET A 715 50.28 21.05 -25.55
CA MET A 715 51.55 20.56 -25.01
C MET A 715 51.97 21.42 -23.82
N SER A 716 52.27 20.77 -22.70
CA SER A 716 52.90 21.38 -21.53
C SER A 716 54.13 20.56 -21.14
N GLY A 717 55.32 21.01 -21.53
CA GLY A 717 56.50 20.15 -21.46
C GLY A 717 56.29 18.88 -22.29
N SER A 718 56.63 17.71 -21.75
CA SER A 718 56.42 16.41 -22.42
C SER A 718 54.98 15.93 -22.47
N ASN A 719 54.07 16.65 -21.84
CA ASN A 719 52.70 16.21 -21.62
C ASN A 719 51.80 16.71 -22.73
N PHE A 720 51.25 15.79 -23.49
CA PHE A 720 50.26 16.03 -24.53
C PHE A 720 48.87 15.78 -23.97
N SER A 721 48.03 16.81 -24.04
CA SER A 721 46.62 16.72 -23.70
C SER A 721 45.82 16.53 -24.99
N PRO A 722 45.27 15.32 -25.24
CA PRO A 722 44.43 15.07 -26.41
C PRO A 722 43.24 16.04 -26.47
N SER A 723 42.61 16.33 -25.32
CA SER A 723 41.45 17.22 -25.21
C SER A 723 41.74 18.66 -25.65
N LEU A 724 42.96 19.17 -25.43
CA LEU A 724 43.39 20.49 -25.87
C LEU A 724 43.89 20.51 -27.33
N ALA A 725 44.35 19.37 -27.84
CA ALA A 725 44.83 19.26 -29.22
C ALA A 725 43.69 19.29 -30.25
N GLY A 726 42.54 18.74 -29.87
CA GLY A 726 41.40 18.57 -30.77
C GLY A 726 41.62 17.42 -31.75
N THR A 727 40.53 16.99 -32.39
CA THR A 727 40.51 15.79 -33.24
C THR A 727 41.31 15.97 -34.53
N GLY A 728 42.08 14.95 -34.92
CA GLY A 728 42.91 14.95 -36.12
C GLY A 728 44.38 14.64 -35.84
N ASP A 729 45.20 14.68 -36.88
CA ASP A 729 46.63 14.44 -36.78
C ASP A 729 47.35 15.66 -36.19
N GLN A 730 48.13 15.43 -35.15
CA GLN A 730 48.92 16.44 -34.45
C GLN A 730 50.39 16.09 -34.58
N MET A 731 51.16 17.03 -35.13
CA MET A 731 52.62 16.90 -35.17
C MET A 731 53.19 17.35 -33.84
N VAL A 732 53.91 16.45 -33.16
CA VAL A 732 54.65 16.76 -31.94
C VAL A 732 56.13 16.83 -32.28
N THR A 733 56.77 17.92 -31.85
CA THR A 733 58.17 18.25 -32.11
C THR A 733 58.90 18.40 -30.79
N TYR A 734 60.05 17.75 -30.66
CA TYR A 734 60.95 17.93 -29.53
C TYR A 734 62.23 18.60 -30.00
N SER A 735 62.52 19.78 -29.46
CA SER A 735 63.63 20.64 -29.84
C SER A 735 64.46 20.97 -28.60
N ILE A 736 65.71 20.57 -28.55
CA ILE A 736 66.59 20.98 -27.46
C ILE A 736 67.20 22.32 -27.86
N THR A 737 66.79 23.41 -27.21
CA THR A 737 67.32 24.75 -27.49
C THR A 737 68.51 25.06 -26.60
N GLY A 738 69.48 25.78 -27.14
CA GLY A 738 70.70 26.18 -26.47
C GLY A 738 71.76 26.48 -27.52
N GLN A 739 72.94 26.94 -27.10
CA GLN A 739 74.08 27.15 -28.01
C GLN A 739 74.50 25.87 -28.77
N CYS A 740 73.99 24.69 -28.37
CA CYS A 740 74.42 23.34 -28.73
C CYS A 740 73.27 22.33 -29.07
N GLY A 741 72.09 22.81 -29.51
CA GLY A 741 70.82 22.05 -29.63
C GLY A 741 70.48 21.27 -30.94
N THR A 742 69.47 20.37 -30.91
CA THR A 742 68.90 19.58 -32.07
C THR A 742 67.36 19.42 -32.03
N GLU A 743 66.68 19.03 -33.14
CA GLU A 743 65.19 18.93 -33.23
C GLU A 743 64.66 17.68 -33.99
N THR A 744 63.55 17.05 -33.53
CA THR A 744 62.87 15.88 -34.13
C THR A 744 61.33 16.02 -34.07
N SER A 745 60.55 15.51 -35.06
CA SER A 745 59.06 15.56 -35.06
C SER A 745 58.38 14.22 -35.44
N LEU A 746 57.26 13.86 -34.80
CA LEU A 746 56.42 12.68 -35.08
C LEU A 746 54.89 13.00 -35.05
N PRO A 747 54.04 12.38 -35.91
CA PRO A 747 52.59 12.58 -35.89
C PRO A 747 51.86 11.68 -34.87
N ILE A 748 50.75 12.17 -34.32
CA ILE A 748 49.84 11.45 -33.41
C ILE A 748 48.41 11.78 -33.78
N THR A 749 47.54 10.78 -33.92
CA THR A 749 46.13 11.01 -34.28
C THR A 749 45.25 11.06 -33.04
N VAL A 750 44.55 12.18 -32.82
CA VAL A 750 43.52 12.28 -31.77
C VAL A 750 42.15 11.98 -32.37
N LEU A 751 41.50 10.93 -31.89
CA LEU A 751 40.20 10.47 -32.36
C LEU A 751 39.06 11.23 -31.66
N ALA A 752 38.01 11.53 -32.42
CA ALA A 752 36.78 12.08 -31.87
C ALA A 752 36.10 11.07 -30.94
N LEU A 753 35.47 11.58 -29.88
CA LEU A 753 34.61 10.76 -29.02
C LEU A 753 33.34 10.37 -29.78
N PRO A 754 32.75 9.19 -29.50
CA PRO A 754 31.40 8.92 -29.95
C PRO A 754 30.42 9.94 -29.35
N ASP A 755 29.37 10.26 -30.10
CA ASP A 755 28.30 11.12 -29.62
C ASP A 755 27.45 10.33 -28.63
N ALA A 756 27.43 10.72 -27.35
CA ALA A 756 26.61 10.10 -26.31
C ALA A 756 25.33 10.92 -26.03
N SER A 757 25.01 11.93 -26.86
CA SER A 757 23.81 12.74 -26.68
C SER A 757 22.54 11.93 -26.87
N PHE A 758 21.53 12.27 -26.08
CA PHE A 758 20.23 11.63 -26.06
C PHE A 758 19.17 12.64 -25.66
N THR A 759 17.91 12.32 -25.94
CA THR A 759 16.74 13.00 -25.38
C THR A 759 15.92 12.02 -24.57
N TYR A 760 15.12 12.52 -23.64
CA TYR A 760 14.23 11.70 -22.83
C TYR A 760 12.89 12.38 -22.62
N THR A 761 11.84 11.59 -22.42
CA THR A 761 10.51 12.09 -22.09
C THR A 761 9.69 11.02 -21.37
N PRO A 762 8.85 11.38 -20.37
CA PRO A 762 8.76 12.68 -19.71
C PRO A 762 9.89 12.91 -18.68
N SER A 763 10.09 14.16 -18.23
CA SER A 763 11.07 14.55 -17.19
C SER A 763 10.49 14.53 -15.77
N SER A 764 9.20 14.26 -15.63
CA SER A 764 8.47 14.29 -14.37
C SER A 764 7.17 13.50 -14.47
N GLY A 765 6.62 13.06 -13.34
CA GLY A 765 5.31 12.39 -13.30
C GLY A 765 5.03 11.63 -12.01
N CYS A 766 4.01 10.76 -12.05
CA CYS A 766 3.71 9.87 -10.93
C CYS A 766 4.30 8.48 -11.15
N ILE A 767 4.70 7.81 -10.07
CA ILE A 767 4.95 6.37 -10.12
C ILE A 767 3.62 5.59 -10.31
N PRO A 768 3.64 4.46 -11.02
CA PRO A 768 4.75 3.98 -11.84
C PRO A 768 4.93 4.82 -13.12
N LEU A 769 6.16 5.24 -13.44
CA LEU A 769 6.46 6.07 -14.61
C LEU A 769 7.26 5.29 -15.66
N PHE A 770 6.86 5.42 -16.93
CA PHE A 770 7.61 4.95 -18.10
C PHE A 770 8.32 6.13 -18.76
N ILE A 771 9.63 6.02 -18.95
CA ILE A 771 10.44 7.01 -19.66
C ILE A 771 10.97 6.43 -20.98
N GLU A 772 10.83 7.21 -22.05
CA GLU A 772 11.39 6.93 -23.37
C GLU A 772 12.74 7.66 -23.48
N LEU A 773 13.78 6.92 -23.87
CA LEU A 773 15.13 7.41 -24.13
C LEU A 773 15.38 7.31 -25.64
N THR A 774 15.74 8.41 -26.27
CA THR A 774 16.04 8.46 -27.70
C THR A 774 17.51 8.77 -27.91
N SER A 775 18.21 7.87 -28.58
CA SER A 775 19.61 8.06 -28.93
C SER A 775 19.76 9.08 -30.04
N LEU A 776 20.67 10.05 -29.88
CA LEU A 776 21.07 10.95 -30.96
C LEU A 776 22.40 10.54 -31.60
N THR A 777 22.91 9.33 -31.30
CA THR A 777 24.19 8.86 -31.83
C THR A 777 24.15 8.80 -33.37
N THR A 778 25.24 9.24 -34.01
CA THR A 778 25.36 9.24 -35.49
C THR A 778 26.55 8.40 -36.00
N SER A 779 27.30 7.76 -35.10
CA SER A 779 28.51 6.99 -35.38
C SER A 779 28.30 5.47 -35.30
N THR A 780 29.19 4.69 -35.92
CA THR A 780 29.25 3.23 -35.75
C THR A 780 29.76 2.87 -34.35
N VAL A 781 28.89 2.29 -33.52
CA VAL A 781 29.13 1.95 -32.12
C VAL A 781 29.40 0.45 -31.94
N SER A 782 30.30 0.09 -31.02
CA SER A 782 30.56 -1.30 -30.63
C SER A 782 29.70 -1.76 -29.46
N MET A 783 29.34 -0.85 -28.55
CA MET A 783 28.42 -1.10 -27.44
C MET A 783 27.86 0.22 -26.92
N CYS A 784 26.60 0.22 -26.47
CA CYS A 784 25.97 1.31 -25.73
C CYS A 784 25.18 0.74 -24.55
N GLN A 785 25.00 1.56 -23.53
CA GLN A 785 24.14 1.24 -22.39
C GLN A 785 23.51 2.49 -21.79
N TRP A 786 22.27 2.33 -21.34
CA TRP A 786 21.50 3.33 -20.60
C TRP A 786 21.53 2.98 -19.12
N GLY A 787 21.71 3.98 -18.26
CA GLY A 787 21.67 3.82 -16.82
C GLY A 787 20.69 4.78 -16.18
N LEU A 788 19.89 4.25 -15.25
CA LEU A 788 19.08 5.02 -14.32
C LEU A 788 19.81 5.05 -12.98
N VAL A 789 20.08 6.25 -12.45
CA VAL A 789 20.89 6.43 -11.24
C VAL A 789 20.06 7.15 -10.19
N ASN A 790 20.05 6.65 -8.96
CA ASN A 790 19.47 7.34 -7.81
C ASN A 790 20.58 7.67 -6.79
N ALA A 791 20.20 8.21 -5.63
CA ALA A 791 21.15 8.55 -4.56
C ALA A 791 22.00 7.36 -4.05
N THR A 792 21.57 6.12 -4.27
CA THR A 792 22.29 4.89 -3.87
C THR A 792 23.20 4.35 -4.97
N GLY A 793 23.23 4.99 -6.14
CA GLY A 793 23.99 4.58 -7.31
C GLY A 793 23.10 4.11 -8.45
N VAL A 794 23.67 3.34 -9.38
CA VAL A 794 22.95 2.90 -10.59
C VAL A 794 21.95 1.81 -10.21
N THR A 795 20.67 2.06 -10.44
CA THR A 795 19.58 1.14 -10.11
C THR A 795 19.25 0.18 -11.26
N GLN A 796 19.42 0.62 -12.50
CA GLN A 796 19.11 -0.16 -13.69
C GLN A 796 20.12 0.12 -14.80
N TRP A 797 20.44 -0.93 -15.56
CA TRP A 797 21.20 -0.85 -16.80
C TRP A 797 20.41 -1.52 -17.92
N GLU A 798 20.33 -0.85 -19.07
CA GLU A 798 19.79 -1.42 -20.30
C GLU A 798 20.87 -1.37 -21.39
N GLU A 799 21.31 -2.55 -21.85
CA GLU A 799 22.32 -2.68 -22.90
C GLU A 799 21.66 -2.55 -24.29
N ASP A 800 21.30 -1.33 -24.69
CA ASP A 800 20.74 -1.03 -26.01
C ASP A 800 21.44 0.18 -26.65
N CYS A 801 21.60 0.13 -27.97
CA CYS A 801 22.15 1.21 -28.79
C CYS A 801 21.08 2.04 -29.50
N GLU A 802 19.85 1.53 -29.55
CA GLU A 802 18.67 2.20 -30.12
C GLU A 802 17.83 2.86 -29.00
N ASP A 803 16.66 3.37 -29.36
CA ASP A 803 15.71 3.95 -28.40
C ASP A 803 15.28 2.91 -27.35
N ALA A 804 15.31 3.30 -26.09
CA ALA A 804 15.06 2.43 -24.94
C ALA A 804 13.92 2.94 -24.06
N PHE A 805 13.33 2.06 -23.27
CA PHE A 805 12.33 2.40 -22.26
C PHE A 805 12.81 1.95 -20.89
N MET A 806 12.70 2.82 -19.89
CA MET A 806 12.99 2.48 -18.50
C MET A 806 11.77 2.73 -17.60
N PHE A 807 11.70 2.00 -16.49
CA PHE A 807 10.55 1.95 -15.61
C PHE A 807 10.94 2.35 -14.18
N ILE A 808 10.18 3.28 -13.59
CA ILE A 808 10.41 3.82 -12.25
C ILE A 808 9.23 3.48 -11.35
N GLU A 809 9.48 2.70 -10.31
CA GLU A 809 8.46 2.21 -9.35
C GLU A 809 8.48 2.95 -8.01
N GLU A 810 9.60 3.60 -7.66
CA GLU A 810 9.80 4.26 -6.38
C GLU A 810 9.85 5.79 -6.56
N PRO A 811 9.33 6.58 -5.60
CA PRO A 811 9.36 8.03 -5.70
C PRO A 811 10.79 8.57 -5.51
N GLY A 812 11.11 9.67 -6.19
CA GLY A 812 12.44 10.30 -6.12
C GLY A 812 12.87 10.95 -7.43
N CYS A 813 14.02 11.60 -7.39
CA CYS A 813 14.68 12.14 -8.57
C CYS A 813 15.82 11.20 -9.01
N TYR A 814 15.91 10.99 -10.31
CA TYR A 814 16.84 10.07 -10.95
C TYR A 814 17.68 10.79 -12.00
N ASP A 815 18.97 10.45 -12.07
CA ASP A 815 19.84 10.86 -13.17
C ASP A 815 19.77 9.83 -14.29
N LEU A 816 20.00 10.29 -15.52
CA LEU A 816 20.09 9.44 -16.70
C LEU A 816 21.50 9.49 -17.27
N ILE A 817 22.11 8.32 -17.46
CA ILE A 817 23.41 8.21 -18.11
C ILE A 817 23.29 7.38 -19.39
N HIS A 818 23.85 7.88 -20.48
CA HIS A 818 24.05 7.13 -21.72
C HIS A 818 25.54 6.96 -21.96
N GLN A 819 26.00 5.71 -22.04
CA GLN A 819 27.42 5.39 -22.28
C GLN A 819 27.56 4.72 -23.64
N VAL A 820 28.51 5.20 -24.44
CA VAL A 820 28.73 4.77 -25.82
C VAL A 820 30.19 4.46 -26.04
N ILE A 821 30.50 3.31 -26.66
CA ILE A 821 31.84 2.94 -27.09
C ILE A 821 31.84 2.74 -28.60
N ALA A 822 32.75 3.40 -29.30
CA ALA A 822 32.95 3.27 -30.74
C ALA A 822 33.83 2.06 -31.09
N GLU A 823 33.73 1.55 -32.32
CA GLU A 823 34.57 0.41 -32.80
C GLU A 823 36.08 0.64 -32.69
N ASN A 824 36.52 1.90 -32.65
CA ASN A 824 37.93 2.28 -32.49
C ASN A 824 38.40 2.26 -31.02
N GLY A 825 37.52 1.93 -30.07
CA GLY A 825 37.81 1.82 -28.64
C GLY A 825 37.58 3.09 -27.83
N CYS A 826 37.31 4.24 -28.47
CA CYS A 826 36.98 5.46 -27.74
C CYS A 826 35.59 5.38 -27.12
N SER A 827 35.48 5.76 -25.85
CA SER A 827 34.22 5.78 -25.11
C SER A 827 33.86 7.19 -24.69
N ASN A 828 32.56 7.46 -24.59
CA ASN A 828 32.03 8.70 -24.07
C ASN A 828 30.75 8.41 -23.28
N SER A 829 30.45 9.27 -22.32
CA SER A 829 29.20 9.22 -21.59
C SER A 829 28.56 10.59 -21.53
N ASN A 830 27.24 10.62 -21.47
CA ASN A 830 26.49 11.82 -21.18
C ASN A 830 25.60 11.54 -19.97
N LEU A 831 25.80 12.29 -18.90
CA LEU A 831 25.00 12.24 -17.68
C LEU A 831 24.11 13.47 -17.64
N VAL A 832 22.81 13.25 -17.45
CA VAL A 832 21.85 14.31 -17.15
C VAL A 832 21.44 14.14 -15.69
N GLU A 833 21.93 15.04 -14.84
CA GLU A 833 21.60 15.07 -13.41
C GLU A 833 20.15 15.54 -13.21
N THR A 834 19.46 14.92 -12.26
CA THR A 834 18.05 15.20 -11.91
C THR A 834 17.15 15.18 -13.15
N ALA A 835 17.37 14.20 -14.03
CA ALA A 835 16.69 14.12 -15.31
C ALA A 835 15.19 13.83 -15.15
N VAL A 836 14.82 12.94 -14.23
CA VAL A 836 13.44 12.51 -14.03
C VAL A 836 13.08 12.54 -12.55
N CYS A 837 12.10 13.35 -12.17
CA CYS A 837 11.57 13.39 -10.80
C CYS A 837 10.15 12.86 -10.73
N VAL A 838 9.92 11.86 -9.89
CA VAL A 838 8.60 11.22 -9.72
C VAL A 838 8.12 11.27 -8.29
N ASN A 839 6.81 11.43 -8.13
CA ASN A 839 6.13 11.39 -6.83
C ASN A 839 5.11 10.25 -6.77
N THR A 840 4.70 9.91 -5.55
CA THR A 840 3.51 9.10 -5.32
C THR A 840 2.26 9.86 -5.81
N PRO A 841 1.31 9.19 -6.48
CA PRO A 841 0.03 9.82 -6.84
C PRO A 841 -0.67 10.38 -5.59
N PRO A 842 -1.01 11.69 -5.55
CA PRO A 842 -1.79 12.22 -4.43
C PRO A 842 -3.22 11.66 -4.45
N SER A 843 -3.92 11.66 -3.32
CA SER A 843 -5.36 11.37 -3.34
C SER A 843 -6.16 12.57 -3.85
N SER A 844 -7.05 12.32 -4.81
CA SER A 844 -8.06 13.31 -5.27
C SER A 844 -9.48 12.95 -4.82
N GLU A 845 -9.61 12.02 -3.88
CA GLU A 845 -10.90 11.70 -3.30
C GLU A 845 -11.47 12.90 -2.53
N PHE A 846 -12.78 13.09 -2.64
CA PHE A 846 -13.45 14.20 -1.99
C PHE A 846 -14.86 13.88 -1.54
N MET A 847 -15.30 14.63 -0.53
CA MET A 847 -16.67 14.65 -0.04
C MET A 847 -17.33 16.00 -0.34
N TYR A 848 -18.66 16.02 -0.33
CA TYR A 848 -19.43 17.25 -0.40
C TYR A 848 -20.69 17.17 0.48
N SER A 849 -21.18 18.32 0.90
CA SER A 849 -22.36 18.46 1.75
C SER A 849 -23.18 19.67 1.31
N PRO A 850 -24.53 19.56 1.21
CA PRO A 850 -25.32 18.37 1.48
C PRO A 850 -25.11 17.27 0.41
N VAL A 851 -25.19 16.01 0.85
CA VAL A 851 -24.99 14.82 -0.02
C VAL A 851 -26.10 14.71 -1.07
N HIS A 852 -27.31 15.22 -0.77
CA HIS A 852 -28.43 15.35 -1.69
C HIS A 852 -28.74 16.82 -1.95
N ALA A 853 -27.88 17.50 -2.70
CA ALA A 853 -28.06 18.91 -3.00
C ALA A 853 -29.33 19.16 -3.84
N SER A 854 -30.17 20.10 -3.39
CA SER A 854 -31.34 20.58 -4.11
C SER A 854 -31.03 21.90 -4.83
N ILE A 855 -31.78 22.20 -5.90
CA ILE A 855 -31.75 23.52 -6.54
C ILE A 855 -32.12 24.68 -5.59
N PHE A 856 -32.68 24.38 -4.42
CA PHE A 856 -33.07 25.35 -3.40
C PHE A 856 -32.05 25.51 -2.26
N ASP A 857 -30.98 24.70 -2.21
CA ASP A 857 -29.95 24.85 -1.20
C ASP A 857 -29.16 26.16 -1.40
N PRO A 858 -28.72 26.84 -0.33
CA PRO A 858 -27.96 28.08 -0.48
C PRO A 858 -26.52 27.83 -0.94
N PHE A 859 -25.94 26.67 -0.59
CA PHE A 859 -24.58 26.30 -0.93
C PHE A 859 -24.36 24.78 -0.82
N MET A 860 -23.38 24.28 -1.55
CA MET A 860 -22.75 22.98 -1.30
C MET A 860 -21.28 23.19 -1.00
N THR A 861 -20.81 22.58 0.06
CA THR A 861 -19.40 22.62 0.47
C THR A 861 -18.74 21.32 0.06
N SER A 862 -17.65 21.38 -0.68
CA SER A 862 -16.84 20.23 -1.07
C SER A 862 -15.47 20.30 -0.41
N TRP A 863 -14.87 19.17 -0.04
CA TRP A 863 -13.54 19.10 0.53
C TRP A 863 -12.82 17.81 0.17
N ALA A 864 -11.51 17.90 -0.04
CA ALA A 864 -10.63 16.76 -0.25
C ALA A 864 -10.57 15.92 1.03
N ILE A 865 -10.57 14.60 0.90
CA ILE A 865 -10.46 13.67 2.03
C ILE A 865 -9.03 13.72 2.60
N ASP A 866 -8.04 13.69 1.71
CA ASP A 866 -6.66 13.92 2.06
C ASP A 866 -6.34 15.43 2.02
N SER A 867 -5.73 15.93 3.10
CA SER A 867 -5.55 17.37 3.33
C SER A 867 -4.10 17.75 3.56
N ILE A 868 -3.17 17.04 2.90
CA ILE A 868 -1.75 17.39 2.90
C ILE A 868 -1.58 18.86 2.46
N PRO A 869 -1.06 19.75 3.31
CA PRO A 869 -1.03 21.18 3.03
C PRO A 869 -0.14 21.61 1.86
N SER A 870 0.79 20.74 1.42
CA SER A 870 1.69 20.98 0.28
C SER A 870 1.02 20.74 -1.07
N ASN A 871 -0.13 20.07 -1.11
CA ASN A 871 -0.81 19.75 -2.36
C ASN A 871 -1.51 20.99 -2.93
N GLN A 872 -1.58 21.07 -4.26
CA GLN A 872 -2.40 22.04 -4.97
C GLN A 872 -3.74 21.40 -5.32
N PHE A 873 -4.82 22.10 -5.01
CA PHE A 873 -6.18 21.63 -5.27
C PHE A 873 -6.79 22.50 -6.36
N GLU A 874 -7.49 21.89 -7.31
CA GLU A 874 -8.33 22.59 -8.27
C GLU A 874 -9.71 21.93 -8.36
N TRP A 875 -10.74 22.72 -8.09
CA TRP A 875 -12.13 22.30 -8.17
C TRP A 875 -12.79 22.86 -9.41
N THR A 876 -13.41 21.99 -10.22
CA THR A 876 -14.12 22.39 -11.43
C THR A 876 -15.56 21.90 -11.45
N ILE A 877 -16.43 22.66 -12.13
CA ILE A 877 -17.81 22.28 -12.46
C ILE A 877 -17.97 22.32 -13.96
N ASP A 878 -18.31 21.19 -14.56
CA ASP A 878 -18.41 21.04 -16.02
C ASP A 878 -17.15 21.58 -16.73
N GLY A 879 -15.97 21.41 -16.10
CA GLY A 879 -14.67 21.89 -16.57
C GLY A 879 -14.35 23.37 -16.27
N ILE A 880 -15.20 24.08 -15.53
CA ILE A 880 -14.98 25.48 -15.13
C ILE A 880 -14.49 25.55 -13.68
N SER A 881 -13.30 26.09 -13.47
CA SER A 881 -12.68 26.24 -12.15
C SER A 881 -13.46 27.20 -11.24
N PHE A 882 -13.69 26.80 -9.99
CA PHE A 882 -14.40 27.63 -8.99
C PHE A 882 -13.72 27.66 -7.61
N GLY A 883 -12.69 26.84 -7.38
CA GLY A 883 -12.03 26.76 -6.09
C GLY A 883 -10.64 26.14 -6.18
N SER A 884 -9.74 26.54 -5.28
CA SER A 884 -8.35 26.10 -5.29
C SER A 884 -7.78 25.73 -3.92
N SER A 885 -8.66 25.32 -3.00
CA SER A 885 -8.26 24.95 -1.64
C SER A 885 -8.76 23.55 -1.32
N ASN A 886 -8.24 22.93 -0.26
CA ASN A 886 -8.72 21.63 0.20
C ASN A 886 -10.22 21.62 0.59
N ARG A 887 -10.86 22.79 0.76
CA ARG A 887 -12.29 22.93 1.06
C ARG A 887 -12.91 24.15 0.40
N CYS A 888 -13.81 23.93 -0.55
CA CYS A 888 -14.47 24.99 -1.31
C CYS A 888 -15.99 24.98 -1.14
N GLN A 889 -16.63 26.13 -1.34
CA GLN A 889 -18.08 26.30 -1.19
C GLN A 889 -18.66 26.83 -2.51
N LEU A 890 -19.52 26.02 -3.12
CA LEU A 890 -20.27 26.33 -4.33
C LEU A 890 -21.63 26.95 -3.99
N GLN A 891 -22.03 28.00 -4.70
CA GLN A 891 -23.37 28.58 -4.60
C GLN A 891 -24.30 27.91 -5.63
N MET A 892 -25.43 27.37 -5.18
CA MET A 892 -26.39 26.68 -6.07
C MET A 892 -26.97 27.54 -7.20
N PRO A 893 -27.24 28.85 -7.00
CA PRO A 893 -27.74 29.70 -8.09
C PRO A 893 -26.77 29.85 -9.27
N ASP A 894 -25.49 29.54 -9.08
CA ASP A 894 -24.43 29.74 -10.08
C ASP A 894 -24.13 28.46 -10.89
N ILE A 895 -24.90 27.38 -10.68
CA ILE A 895 -24.71 26.10 -11.37
C ILE A 895 -25.25 26.19 -12.82
N PRO A 896 -24.42 25.87 -13.83
CA PRO A 896 -24.76 26.07 -15.24
C PRO A 896 -25.72 25.00 -15.80
N SER A 897 -25.70 23.80 -15.23
CA SER A 897 -26.42 22.61 -15.71
C SER A 897 -26.95 21.75 -14.57
N ASN A 898 -28.00 20.98 -14.82
CA ASN A 898 -28.40 19.90 -13.92
C ASN A 898 -28.72 18.64 -14.75
N PRO A 899 -28.00 17.52 -14.56
CA PRO A 899 -26.87 17.32 -13.64
C PRO A 899 -25.62 18.10 -14.05
N PHE A 900 -24.69 18.32 -13.10
CA PHE A 900 -23.36 18.89 -13.36
C PHE A 900 -22.27 17.93 -12.87
N VAL A 901 -21.08 18.03 -13.43
CA VAL A 901 -19.92 17.22 -13.01
C VAL A 901 -19.04 18.07 -12.10
N LEU A 902 -18.88 17.65 -10.85
CA LEU A 902 -17.94 18.22 -9.89
C LEU A 902 -16.65 17.41 -9.94
N CYS A 903 -15.51 18.05 -10.22
CA CYS A 903 -14.22 17.37 -10.19
C CYS A 903 -13.27 18.04 -9.22
N LEU A 904 -12.40 17.22 -8.62
CA LEU A 904 -11.23 17.64 -7.88
C LEU A 904 -9.98 17.09 -8.59
N GLU A 905 -9.11 18.00 -8.98
CA GLU A 905 -7.73 17.70 -9.33
C GLU A 905 -6.85 18.01 -8.13
N VAL A 906 -6.00 17.06 -7.75
CA VAL A 906 -4.97 17.26 -6.72
C VAL A 906 -3.63 17.04 -7.38
N ALA A 907 -2.80 18.08 -7.38
CA ALA A 907 -1.45 18.05 -7.92
C ALA A 907 -0.43 18.21 -6.80
N VAL A 908 0.65 17.46 -6.88
CA VAL A 908 1.85 17.64 -6.07
C VAL A 908 2.99 18.16 -6.94
N GLU A 909 4.18 18.28 -6.36
CA GLU A 909 5.37 18.65 -7.12
C GLU A 909 5.65 17.67 -8.28
N TYR A 910 6.40 18.11 -9.29
CA TYR A 910 6.81 17.30 -10.44
C TYR A 910 5.65 16.76 -11.30
N ASP A 911 4.65 17.60 -11.57
CA ASP A 911 3.52 17.31 -12.48
C ASP A 911 2.75 16.00 -12.16
N CYS A 912 2.84 15.54 -10.91
CA CYS A 912 2.10 14.38 -10.47
C CYS A 912 0.73 14.83 -9.95
N SER A 913 -0.32 14.47 -10.68
CA SER A 913 -1.69 14.84 -10.35
C SER A 913 -2.62 13.65 -10.45
N THR A 914 -3.60 13.59 -9.56
CA THR A 914 -4.76 12.72 -9.71
C THR A 914 -6.03 13.55 -9.86
N PHE A 915 -7.01 12.95 -10.52
CA PHE A 915 -8.23 13.64 -10.90
C PHE A 915 -9.42 12.72 -10.67
N THR A 916 -10.37 13.20 -9.86
CA THR A 916 -11.62 12.48 -9.56
C THR A 916 -12.81 13.36 -9.90
N CYS A 917 -13.85 12.79 -10.52
CA CYS A 917 -15.09 13.49 -10.83
C CYS A 917 -16.30 12.74 -10.31
N ASN A 918 -17.25 13.48 -9.74
CA ASN A 918 -18.56 13.00 -9.36
C ASN A 918 -19.64 13.75 -10.15
N THR A 919 -20.58 13.03 -10.77
CA THR A 919 -21.76 13.65 -11.38
C THR A 919 -22.81 13.91 -10.31
N ILE A 920 -23.17 15.17 -10.11
CA ILE A 920 -24.15 15.61 -9.12
C ILE A 920 -25.44 16.01 -9.82
N THR A 921 -26.54 15.36 -9.43
CA THR A 921 -27.89 15.71 -9.90
C THR A 921 -28.61 16.46 -8.80
N LEU A 922 -29.05 17.68 -9.09
CA LEU A 922 -29.85 18.47 -8.16
C LEU A 922 -31.32 18.04 -8.25
N SER A 923 -31.96 17.79 -7.10
CA SER A 923 -33.40 17.49 -7.05
C SER A 923 -34.24 18.78 -6.96
N GLU A 924 -35.47 18.75 -7.49
CA GLU A 924 -36.49 19.79 -7.22
C GLU A 924 -37.03 19.68 -5.79
N GLY A 925 -36.67 18.61 -5.06
CA GLY A 925 -37.12 18.34 -3.70
C GLY A 925 -38.61 18.01 -3.61
N LEU A 926 -39.11 17.91 -2.38
CA LEU A 926 -40.53 17.63 -2.12
C LEU A 926 -41.41 18.82 -2.50
N THR A 927 -42.24 18.64 -3.52
CA THR A 927 -43.22 19.62 -3.98
C THR A 927 -44.62 19.03 -3.99
N ALA A 928 -45.63 19.77 -3.51
CA ALA A 928 -47.04 19.41 -3.70
C ALA A 928 -47.96 20.63 -3.64
N TYR A 929 -49.15 20.48 -4.20
CA TYR A 929 -50.22 21.48 -4.21
C TYR A 929 -51.56 20.84 -3.85
N ALA A 930 -52.35 21.50 -3.00
CA ALA A 930 -53.69 21.05 -2.65
C ALA A 930 -54.75 22.05 -3.14
N PRO A 931 -55.76 21.62 -3.92
CA PRO A 931 -56.90 22.45 -4.29
C PRO A 931 -57.66 22.98 -3.06
N ASN A 932 -58.31 24.12 -3.16
CA ASN A 932 -58.96 24.77 -2.01
C ASN A 932 -60.48 24.55 -1.90
N ALA A 933 -61.12 23.89 -2.88
CA ALA A 933 -62.55 23.58 -2.83
C ALA A 933 -62.95 22.40 -3.75
N PHE A 934 -64.00 21.66 -3.36
CA PHE A 934 -64.61 20.60 -4.17
C PHE A 934 -66.13 20.47 -3.95
N THR A 935 -66.85 19.94 -4.95
CA THR A 935 -68.32 19.86 -5.03
C THR A 935 -68.79 18.43 -5.32
N PRO A 936 -68.96 17.57 -4.30
CA PRO A 936 -69.34 16.17 -4.51
C PRO A 936 -70.85 16.01 -4.82
N ASP A 937 -71.26 16.33 -6.05
CA ASP A 937 -72.65 16.29 -6.55
C ASP A 937 -72.91 15.22 -7.64
N GLN A 938 -71.87 14.48 -8.04
CA GLN A 938 -71.84 13.41 -9.04
C GLN A 938 -72.04 13.89 -10.48
N ASP A 939 -71.72 15.15 -10.79
CA ASP A 939 -71.75 15.68 -12.17
C ASP A 939 -70.47 15.33 -12.98
N GLY A 940 -69.46 14.75 -12.34
CA GLY A 940 -68.17 14.38 -12.90
C GLY A 940 -67.11 15.49 -12.84
N ILE A 941 -67.43 16.65 -12.25
CA ILE A 941 -66.60 17.84 -12.19
C ILE A 941 -66.34 18.20 -10.73
N ASN A 942 -65.07 18.13 -10.32
CA ASN A 942 -64.64 18.50 -8.95
C ASN A 942 -65.37 17.72 -7.84
N ASP A 943 -65.75 16.47 -8.13
CA ASP A 943 -66.44 15.57 -7.20
C ASP A 943 -65.55 15.02 -6.06
N ALA A 944 -64.24 15.19 -6.19
CA ALA A 944 -63.25 14.59 -5.31
C ALA A 944 -62.08 15.54 -5.03
N TRP A 945 -61.51 15.43 -3.84
CA TRP A 945 -60.37 16.25 -3.43
C TRP A 945 -59.15 15.40 -3.05
N ARG A 946 -57.95 15.83 -3.44
CA ARG A 946 -56.68 15.22 -3.04
C ARG A 946 -55.54 16.24 -3.06
N VAL A 947 -54.46 15.94 -2.35
CA VAL A 947 -53.17 16.64 -2.51
C VAL A 947 -52.51 16.12 -3.78
N VAL A 948 -52.05 17.02 -4.65
CA VAL A 948 -51.35 16.69 -5.90
C VAL A 948 -49.85 16.85 -5.67
N CYS A 949 -49.12 15.74 -5.73
CA CYS A 949 -47.70 15.70 -5.47
C CYS A 949 -46.85 15.80 -6.74
N GLY A 950 -45.66 16.38 -6.61
CA GLY A 950 -44.57 16.27 -7.58
C GLY A 950 -44.00 14.85 -7.62
N ARG A 951 -43.13 14.58 -8.61
CA ARG A 951 -42.62 13.22 -8.87
C ARG A 951 -41.76 12.65 -7.74
N ASP A 952 -41.09 13.52 -6.99
CA ASP A 952 -40.13 13.11 -5.95
C ASP A 952 -40.83 12.68 -4.64
N VAL A 953 -42.14 12.91 -4.50
CA VAL A 953 -42.92 12.44 -3.35
C VAL A 953 -43.24 10.96 -3.53
N GLN A 954 -42.61 10.10 -2.72
CA GLN A 954 -42.82 8.66 -2.74
C GLN A 954 -43.85 8.18 -1.71
N SER A 955 -44.03 8.92 -0.62
CA SER A 955 -45.12 8.68 0.33
C SER A 955 -45.73 9.97 0.85
N ILE A 956 -47.00 9.87 1.24
CA ILE A 956 -47.75 10.96 1.83
C ILE A 956 -48.54 10.45 3.04
N GLU A 957 -48.75 11.30 4.04
CA GLU A 957 -49.80 11.14 5.04
C GLU A 957 -50.70 12.36 4.95
N VAL A 958 -51.95 12.21 4.50
CA VAL A 958 -52.94 13.30 4.44
C VAL A 958 -54.00 13.06 5.49
N ARG A 959 -54.31 14.10 6.27
CA ARG A 959 -55.42 14.11 7.22
C ARG A 959 -56.30 15.32 6.99
N VAL A 960 -57.62 15.12 7.01
CA VAL A 960 -58.62 16.18 6.89
C VAL A 960 -59.49 16.16 8.14
N PHE A 961 -59.69 17.33 8.73
CA PHE A 961 -60.39 17.52 10.00
C PHE A 961 -61.63 18.38 9.84
N ASP A 962 -62.68 18.02 10.57
CA ASP A 962 -63.84 18.89 10.75
C ASP A 962 -63.52 20.10 11.66
N ARG A 963 -64.49 21.00 11.83
CA ARG A 963 -64.35 22.21 12.67
C ARG A 963 -64.11 21.94 14.16
N TRP A 964 -64.32 20.70 14.61
CA TRP A 964 -64.14 20.27 15.99
C TRP A 964 -62.82 19.51 16.19
N GLY A 965 -62.02 19.34 15.13
CA GLY A 965 -60.73 18.65 15.16
C GLY A 965 -60.85 17.12 15.00
N ASN A 966 -62.02 16.58 14.64
CA ASN A 966 -62.14 15.16 14.36
C ASN A 966 -61.69 14.87 12.93
N ILE A 967 -60.95 13.77 12.74
CA ILE A 967 -60.54 13.28 11.41
C ILE A 967 -61.79 12.80 10.67
N VAL A 968 -62.02 13.36 9.49
CA VAL A 968 -63.12 12.96 8.59
C VAL A 968 -62.63 12.19 7.37
N PHE A 969 -61.35 12.35 7.00
CA PHE A 969 -60.68 11.62 5.94
C PHE A 969 -59.18 11.52 6.26
N GLU A 970 -58.60 10.37 5.99
CA GLU A 970 -57.18 10.12 6.09
C GLU A 970 -56.75 9.19 4.96
N THR A 971 -55.55 9.40 4.42
CA THR A 971 -54.96 8.50 3.42
C THR A 971 -53.45 8.56 3.44
N ASN A 972 -52.82 7.42 3.16
CA ASN A 972 -51.39 7.32 2.88
C ASN A 972 -51.09 7.04 1.39
N GLU A 973 -52.15 6.96 0.57
CA GLU A 973 -52.06 6.72 -0.87
C GLU A 973 -52.07 8.07 -1.61
N ILE A 974 -51.02 8.34 -2.40
CA ILE A 974 -50.82 9.61 -3.15
C ILE A 974 -52.00 9.93 -4.07
N ASP A 975 -52.55 8.92 -4.72
CA ASP A 975 -53.63 9.10 -5.69
C ASP A 975 -55.03 9.02 -5.08
N HIS A 976 -55.17 8.74 -3.78
CA HIS A 976 -56.47 8.56 -3.15
C HIS A 976 -57.16 9.91 -2.90
N TRP A 977 -58.47 9.93 -3.16
CA TRP A 977 -59.27 11.14 -3.13
C TRP A 977 -60.41 11.05 -2.12
N TRP A 978 -60.72 12.17 -1.50
CA TRP A 978 -61.86 12.34 -0.62
C TRP A 978 -63.10 12.71 -1.41
N LEU A 979 -64.15 11.90 -1.32
CA LEU A 979 -65.46 12.14 -1.98
C LEU A 979 -66.44 12.91 -1.08
N GLY A 980 -65.96 13.52 0.01
CA GLY A 980 -66.82 14.19 0.99
C GLY A 980 -67.61 13.23 1.90
N ASN A 981 -67.21 11.96 1.98
CA ASN A 981 -67.77 10.97 2.92
C ASN A 981 -67.10 11.09 4.30
N VAL A 982 -67.81 10.76 5.38
CA VAL A 982 -67.24 10.60 6.74
C VAL A 982 -67.15 9.12 7.11
N GLN A 983 -66.26 8.74 8.06
CA GLN A 983 -66.03 7.34 8.46
C GLN A 983 -67.35 6.57 8.76
N ASN A 984 -67.42 5.31 8.30
CA ASN A 984 -68.57 4.38 8.35
C ASN A 984 -69.76 4.64 7.40
N GLY A 985 -69.58 5.43 6.34
CA GLY A 985 -70.34 5.26 5.08
C GLY A 985 -71.86 5.46 5.12
N SER A 986 -72.41 6.07 6.17
CA SER A 986 -73.86 6.31 6.30
C SER A 986 -74.29 7.74 5.99
N HIS A 987 -73.37 8.72 6.02
CA HIS A 987 -73.64 10.13 5.77
C HIS A 987 -72.49 10.84 5.05
N TYR A 988 -72.81 11.86 4.24
CA TYR A 988 -71.82 12.77 3.66
C TYR A 988 -71.51 13.92 4.63
N ALA A 989 -70.31 14.47 4.51
CA ALA A 989 -69.87 15.66 5.22
C ALA A 989 -70.78 16.87 4.89
N THR A 990 -71.00 17.74 5.87
CA THR A 990 -71.79 18.98 5.69
C THR A 990 -70.99 20.04 4.95
N ASP A 991 -71.68 20.94 4.24
CA ASP A 991 -71.04 22.12 3.66
C ASP A 991 -70.22 22.90 4.70
N GLY A 992 -68.99 23.26 4.33
CA GLY A 992 -68.11 23.98 5.23
C GLY A 992 -66.64 23.92 4.85
N ILE A 993 -65.83 24.52 5.72
CA ILE A 993 -64.38 24.55 5.60
C ILE A 993 -63.80 23.46 6.49
N TYR A 994 -62.90 22.67 5.93
CA TYR A 994 -62.17 21.60 6.57
C TYR A 994 -60.69 21.96 6.59
N HIS A 995 -60.02 21.66 7.70
CA HIS A 995 -58.57 21.80 7.79
C HIS A 995 -57.90 20.54 7.25
N TRP A 996 -56.76 20.67 6.59
CA TRP A 996 -55.96 19.52 6.22
C TRP A 996 -54.50 19.77 6.56
N ASP A 997 -53.81 18.69 6.91
CA ASP A 997 -52.36 18.64 6.98
C ASP A 997 -51.86 17.45 6.14
N ALA A 998 -50.68 17.63 5.56
CA ALA A 998 -50.02 16.60 4.78
C ALA A 998 -48.53 16.54 5.15
N VAL A 999 -48.02 15.32 5.30
CA VAL A 999 -46.58 15.06 5.43
C VAL A 999 -46.13 14.36 4.16
N LEU A 1000 -45.31 15.04 3.36
CA LEU A 1000 -44.68 14.48 2.17
C LEU A 1000 -43.33 13.88 2.54
N ARG A 1001 -42.99 12.75 1.93
CA ARG A 1001 -41.67 12.14 2.07
C ARG A 1001 -41.17 11.62 0.72
N ASP A 1002 -39.88 11.78 0.47
CA ASP A 1002 -39.20 11.17 -0.68
C ASP A 1002 -38.59 9.83 -0.24
N GLY A 1003 -37.85 9.18 -1.13
CA GLY A 1003 -37.15 7.92 -0.86
C GLY A 1003 -35.88 8.07 -0.01
N GLU A 1004 -35.48 9.30 0.32
CA GLU A 1004 -34.17 9.66 0.89
C GLU A 1004 -34.31 10.50 2.19
N PHE A 1005 -35.40 10.28 2.92
CA PHE A 1005 -35.73 10.90 4.23
C PHE A 1005 -36.04 12.41 4.22
N GLY A 1006 -36.17 13.06 3.06
CA GLY A 1006 -36.74 14.39 2.97
C GLY A 1006 -38.16 14.40 3.57
N VAL A 1007 -38.48 15.42 4.37
CA VAL A 1007 -39.81 15.59 4.95
C VAL A 1007 -40.30 17.01 4.74
N GLN A 1008 -41.45 17.15 4.10
CA GLN A 1008 -42.12 18.45 3.99
C GLN A 1008 -43.50 18.39 4.62
N HIS A 1009 -43.76 19.33 5.52
CA HIS A 1009 -45.07 19.50 6.14
C HIS A 1009 -45.85 20.59 5.40
N LEU A 1010 -47.03 20.23 4.92
CA LEU A 1010 -47.99 21.14 4.33
C LEU A 1010 -49.25 21.18 5.18
N GLN A 1011 -49.92 22.33 5.22
CA GLN A 1011 -51.21 22.45 5.88
C GLN A 1011 -52.03 23.54 5.21
N GLY A 1012 -53.35 23.42 5.27
CA GLY A 1012 -54.25 24.37 4.64
C GLY A 1012 -55.71 24.13 4.97
N HIS A 1013 -56.57 24.68 4.12
CA HIS A 1013 -58.01 24.53 4.23
C HIS A 1013 -58.62 24.13 2.88
N VAL A 1014 -59.66 23.32 2.93
CA VAL A 1014 -60.48 22.94 1.77
C VAL A 1014 -61.96 23.22 2.06
N THR A 1015 -62.67 23.80 1.09
CA THR A 1015 -64.10 24.09 1.18
C THR A 1015 -64.92 23.02 0.47
N LEU A 1016 -65.81 22.35 1.19
CA LEU A 1016 -66.80 21.43 0.63
C LEU A 1016 -68.13 22.17 0.42
N ILE A 1017 -68.69 22.09 -0.79
CA ILE A 1017 -69.94 22.75 -1.19
C ILE A 1017 -70.85 21.70 -1.83
N ARG A 1018 -72.08 21.51 -1.34
CA ARG A 1018 -73.03 20.56 -1.90
C ARG A 1018 -74.41 21.14 -2.20
#